data_AF-A0AAN9T9E6-F1
#
_entry.id   AF-A0AAN9T9E6-F1
#
_cell.length_a   1.000
_cell.length_b   1.000
_cell.length_c   1.000
_cell.angle_alpha   90.00
_cell.angle_beta   90.00
_cell.angle_gamma   90.00
#
_symmetry.space_group_name_H-M   'P 1'
#
loop_
_entity.id
_entity.type
_entity.pdbx_description
1 polymer ?
#
loop_
_entity_poly.entity_id
_entity_poly.type
_entity_poly.pdbx_seq_one_letter_code
_entity_poly.pdbx_strand_id
1 'polypeptide(L)'
;MPKCMQTPLRDVVQPVQGVCAPSVPESCDFDSIFYSINGACNNPQYPTAGQAGTPYARILPALYSDDYYQDRLGGDDQPLPLPRLLRTTLLPDDFKPTNFINIMFEGLGQFISHDTTRTRVDFSDSQLVCCANKAPVLPIPDKCRLLIIPPDDPFYSQYGVTCVAGRRLISTRTLGCGAKPVLMVGLMILSRHTNIPVADIRARAVVKWVVAMLLNKQSRRLSRQQINYQSSWLDLSILYSADENLAKEIRANEGGLLKVKNDADTNNQDFPPTTSGNQNCPFGGLTPQPGGNCLLGGDSRINQNIELLIPDVLLWKYHNFVATALKEINQQKWNNDDLYFHARRITTAVYQNLISSEYISLLIGQSMSEFYDLLPKTEGYSNCYNPKLNPQTFHSFAAAASRVSHSTINGVFTYTGPQGQQEQYKLHEKLFNLEFIFQKDGFLNMVKALTSQSCDTQDQFFSEEVTEHLFETTDAGTGSDLPAADTNRGRENGFQGYNAFRVICGYNKLESWDDFSSILALPEYVEKLKNLYFSVDDVELYVALALEKPLDGTLGEVGACIVGAQFHHYKCADRLWYEFESAKFSIEQLNSIRSTTLSSVICSAMPEIGEIPQFSLRIQSSDHGFSVKILNSPGGRSSGEHCSGESLTIIRMTWLLQITHIFRSSGQNEDDPPCAPQSKRCDQNDIYYSMDGSCNNLNTPSWGQAGTAYARLLPANYSDGVSRLRTSVDGSPLPLARIVRYNLLPDQNIPSQRLNIFFYGFGQFVDHDVTFARPVNSSERCCVNNRPAANMREDICLPLIIPNNDPFYGQFGVTCIELKRTRNSEYLRCNVYPAFQINYQTSFLDLSVTYGTTDAEIRTLRTGRGGQMRVTNDQSTNNQDYPHITSGSQCRNGGIDRGQGGYCFVAGDRRINQNPELLLADVVFLKLHNVIAKELQAKNPRWNDEKLFQEARRICIAMYQHVTYAEYLPVLIGPRIASSSKLFPASSGYANGYNPNLNPQTLGSYSSAVGRGGHSNVVGNLRYTGPNGRPETYQLRDKFFNNSFLLGRNMFRNILDAYLNQAASRQDQFFTQELNNYMFMFGNQDARFGTDLSAIDILRGRDFGLQPYNKFREACGLNKLNRFEDLANDIRRPEDIEILKSLYRSVDDIDFYIGGLLEKPLPDGTVGPTFACVQAESFYRWKFGNRLFYEFPQAKFTSAQLNSIRTTSMSGILCLTNPWMESIQSNSFLMESSQNPRVGCDEIPTINLEPWCER
;
A
#
# COMPACT_ATOMS: atom_id res chain seq x y z
N MET A 1 14.15 14.54 -25.11
CA MET A 1 13.47 15.58 -24.30
C MET A 1 13.25 16.80 -25.18
N PRO A 2 12.00 17.15 -25.55
CA PRO A 2 11.73 18.36 -26.31
C PRO A 2 11.99 19.59 -25.43
N LYS A 3 12.54 20.65 -26.03
CA LYS A 3 13.07 21.88 -25.38
C LYS A 3 12.01 22.86 -24.83
N CYS A 4 10.75 22.46 -24.68
CA CYS A 4 9.65 23.37 -24.33
C CYS A 4 8.69 22.69 -23.34
N MET A 5 8.87 22.90 -22.03
CA MET A 5 7.95 22.39 -21.01
C MET A 5 7.65 23.50 -19.98
N GLN A 6 7.14 24.63 -20.49
CA GLN A 6 6.45 25.66 -19.70
C GLN A 6 5.07 25.83 -20.34
N THR A 7 4.08 25.07 -19.87
CA THR A 7 2.72 25.09 -20.44
C THR A 7 1.80 25.90 -19.54
N PRO A 8 1.23 27.03 -20.02
CA PRO A 8 0.25 27.83 -19.28
C PRO A 8 -0.95 27.04 -18.74
N LEU A 9 -1.31 25.93 -19.39
CA LEU A 9 -2.46 25.10 -19.02
C LEU A 9 -2.30 24.30 -17.73
N ARG A 10 -1.07 24.03 -17.28
CA ARG A 10 -0.82 23.29 -16.03
C ARG A 10 -1.25 24.08 -14.79
N ASP A 11 -1.10 25.40 -14.84
CA ASP A 11 -1.27 26.31 -13.69
C ASP A 11 -2.52 27.18 -13.82
N VAL A 12 -3.58 26.71 -14.49
CA VAL A 12 -4.82 27.49 -14.66
C VAL A 12 -5.55 27.61 -13.33
N VAL A 13 -5.50 28.79 -12.71
CA VAL A 13 -6.03 28.99 -11.34
C VAL A 13 -7.44 29.58 -11.26
N GLN A 14 -7.98 30.17 -12.33
CA GLN A 14 -9.28 30.87 -12.25
C GLN A 14 -10.43 30.01 -12.82
N PRO A 15 -11.38 29.53 -11.98
CA PRO A 15 -12.62 28.92 -12.47
C PRO A 15 -13.53 29.97 -13.09
N VAL A 16 -14.35 29.53 -14.06
CA VAL A 16 -15.33 30.43 -14.67
C VAL A 16 -16.45 30.67 -13.67
N GLN A 17 -16.47 31.85 -13.04
CA GLN A 17 -17.57 32.30 -12.19
C GLN A 17 -18.77 32.69 -13.07
N GLY A 18 -19.55 31.70 -13.49
CA GLY A 18 -20.84 31.93 -14.14
C GLY A 18 -21.92 32.31 -13.12
N VAL A 19 -22.87 33.14 -13.54
CA VAL A 19 -24.11 33.57 -12.83
C VAL A 19 -25.03 32.37 -12.45
N CYS A 20 -24.60 31.14 -12.72
CA CYS A 20 -25.34 29.88 -12.59
C CYS A 20 -24.72 28.88 -11.60
N ALA A 21 -23.70 29.25 -10.82
CA ALA A 21 -23.17 28.35 -9.81
C ALA A 21 -24.26 27.98 -8.78
N PRO A 22 -24.41 26.69 -8.42
CA PRO A 22 -25.27 26.29 -7.31
C PRO A 22 -24.96 27.10 -6.05
N SER A 23 -25.96 27.33 -5.20
CA SER A 23 -25.73 27.97 -3.90
C SER A 23 -24.65 27.21 -3.14
N VAL A 24 -23.68 27.94 -2.57
CA VAL A 24 -22.66 27.37 -1.70
C VAL A 24 -23.37 26.54 -0.62
N PRO A 25 -22.96 25.27 -0.38
CA PRO A 25 -23.52 24.47 0.71
C PRO A 25 -23.49 25.26 2.03
N GLU A 26 -24.55 25.16 2.84
CA GLU A 26 -24.68 25.93 4.10
C GLU A 26 -23.48 25.72 5.05
N SER A 27 -22.77 24.59 4.92
CA SER A 27 -21.43 24.36 5.49
C SER A 27 -20.72 23.21 4.76
N CYS A 28 -19.47 23.42 4.32
CA CYS A 28 -18.61 22.33 3.83
C CYS A 28 -17.85 21.68 5.01
N ASP A 29 -17.93 20.36 5.13
CA ASP A 29 -17.06 19.58 6.02
C ASP A 29 -15.76 19.20 5.27
N PHE A 30 -14.72 20.00 5.48
CA PHE A 30 -13.39 19.74 4.92
C PHE A 30 -12.57 18.72 5.71
N ASP A 31 -13.05 18.27 6.87
CA ASP A 31 -12.43 17.21 7.66
C ASP A 31 -12.91 15.82 7.24
N SER A 32 -14.07 15.76 6.58
CA SER A 32 -14.61 14.55 5.94
C SER A 32 -13.62 13.98 4.93
N ILE A 33 -13.47 12.66 4.98
CA ILE A 33 -12.66 11.83 4.08
C ILE A 33 -13.47 11.21 2.93
N PHE A 34 -14.76 11.56 2.83
CA PHE A 34 -15.67 10.99 1.85
C PHE A 34 -16.06 12.03 0.81
N TYR A 35 -16.13 11.59 -0.44
CA TYR A 35 -16.67 12.40 -1.53
C TYR A 35 -18.14 12.72 -1.26
N SER A 36 -18.52 13.98 -1.45
CA SER A 36 -19.93 14.35 -1.52
C SER A 36 -20.58 13.72 -2.76
N ILE A 37 -21.90 13.52 -2.74
CA ILE A 37 -22.59 12.88 -3.87
C ILE A 37 -22.46 13.72 -5.15
N ASN A 38 -22.63 15.04 -5.05
CA ASN A 38 -22.61 15.94 -6.20
C ASN A 38 -21.23 16.53 -6.53
N GLY A 39 -20.16 16.13 -5.82
CA GLY A 39 -18.81 16.65 -6.01
C GLY A 39 -18.54 18.04 -5.43
N ALA A 40 -19.41 18.59 -4.57
CA ALA A 40 -19.11 19.81 -3.81
C ALA A 40 -18.05 19.56 -2.71
N CYS A 41 -17.36 20.62 -2.28
CA CYS A 41 -16.42 20.66 -1.15
C CYS A 41 -15.12 19.83 -1.29
N ASN A 42 -14.82 19.26 -2.46
CA ASN A 42 -13.55 18.55 -2.71
C ASN A 42 -12.37 19.51 -2.90
N ASN A 43 -12.64 20.78 -3.22
CA ASN A 43 -11.64 21.84 -3.27
C ASN A 43 -12.03 22.97 -2.29
N PRO A 44 -11.19 23.31 -1.30
CA PRO A 44 -11.52 24.30 -0.28
C PRO A 44 -11.50 25.75 -0.79
N GLN A 45 -10.74 26.04 -1.84
CA GLN A 45 -10.67 27.39 -2.43
C GLN A 45 -11.87 27.65 -3.34
N TYR A 46 -12.36 26.62 -4.04
CA TYR A 46 -13.50 26.69 -4.94
C TYR A 46 -14.52 25.58 -4.67
N PRO A 47 -15.26 25.63 -3.55
CA PRO A 47 -16.07 24.50 -3.06
C PRO A 47 -17.18 24.04 -3.99
N THR A 48 -17.67 24.92 -4.87
CA THR A 48 -18.73 24.60 -5.83
C THR A 48 -18.21 24.35 -7.23
N ALA A 49 -16.96 24.66 -7.56
CA ALA A 49 -16.50 24.69 -8.95
C ALA A 49 -16.44 23.31 -9.61
N GLY A 50 -16.17 22.24 -8.85
CA GLY A 50 -16.21 20.86 -9.35
C GLY A 50 -17.56 20.16 -9.19
N GLN A 51 -18.57 20.86 -8.66
CA GLN A 51 -19.89 20.29 -8.39
C GLN A 51 -20.66 20.01 -9.69
N ALA A 52 -21.46 18.95 -9.71
CA ALA A 52 -22.43 18.71 -10.76
C ALA A 52 -23.41 19.89 -10.90
N GLY A 53 -23.74 20.23 -12.14
CA GLY A 53 -24.52 21.41 -12.50
C GLY A 53 -23.68 22.68 -12.70
N THR A 54 -22.35 22.59 -12.68
CA THR A 54 -21.47 23.73 -13.01
C THR A 54 -21.13 23.82 -14.49
N PRO A 55 -20.82 25.01 -15.01
CA PRO A 55 -20.36 25.15 -16.39
C PRO A 55 -18.98 24.52 -16.64
N TYR A 56 -18.73 24.05 -17.87
CA TYR A 56 -17.37 23.70 -18.29
C TYR A 56 -16.45 24.93 -18.28
N ALA A 57 -15.18 24.71 -17.95
CA ALA A 57 -14.15 25.74 -17.98
C ALA A 57 -13.70 26.04 -19.41
N ARG A 58 -13.66 27.33 -19.76
CA ARG A 58 -13.16 27.81 -21.05
C ARG A 58 -11.73 28.32 -20.87
N ILE A 59 -10.76 27.57 -21.41
CA ILE A 59 -9.34 27.96 -21.41
C ILE A 59 -9.03 29.03 -22.48
N LEU A 60 -9.87 29.13 -23.51
CA LEU A 60 -9.86 30.18 -24.52
C LEU A 60 -11.24 30.82 -24.63
N PRO A 61 -11.34 32.14 -24.92
CA PRO A 61 -12.62 32.78 -25.16
C PRO A 61 -13.30 32.18 -26.39
N ALA A 62 -14.63 32.10 -26.34
CA ALA A 62 -15.42 31.59 -27.45
C ALA A 62 -15.37 32.57 -28.63
N LEU A 63 -15.23 32.05 -29.84
CA LEU A 63 -15.18 32.81 -31.09
C LEU A 63 -16.43 32.49 -31.93
N TYR A 64 -17.27 33.50 -32.13
CA TYR A 64 -18.48 33.48 -32.96
C TYR A 64 -18.42 34.66 -33.93
N SER A 65 -18.99 34.53 -35.13
CA SER A 65 -18.99 35.64 -36.11
C SER A 65 -19.93 36.79 -35.74
N ASP A 66 -20.95 36.52 -34.92
CA ASP A 66 -21.88 37.52 -34.39
C ASP A 66 -21.63 37.80 -32.89
N ASP A 67 -20.48 37.41 -32.34
CA ASP A 67 -20.14 37.44 -30.92
C ASP A 67 -21.03 36.57 -30.00
N TYR A 68 -22.04 35.87 -30.53
CA TYR A 68 -23.05 35.20 -29.73
C TYR A 68 -23.25 33.72 -30.09
N TYR A 69 -23.65 33.43 -31.33
CA TYR A 69 -24.29 32.19 -31.74
C TYR A 69 -23.93 31.66 -33.13
N GLN A 70 -23.49 32.52 -34.04
CA GLN A 70 -23.15 32.15 -35.41
C GLN A 70 -21.73 31.60 -35.46
N ASP A 71 -21.55 30.55 -36.27
CA ASP A 71 -20.26 29.91 -36.41
C ASP A 71 -19.19 30.91 -36.84
N ARG A 72 -17.97 30.72 -36.33
CA ARG A 72 -16.85 31.55 -36.78
C ARG A 72 -16.67 31.39 -38.29
N LEU A 73 -16.33 32.50 -38.93
CA LEU A 73 -15.89 32.50 -40.33
C LEU A 73 -14.38 32.20 -40.35
N GLY A 74 -13.92 31.62 -41.45
CA GLY A 74 -12.49 31.48 -41.74
C GLY A 74 -11.88 32.78 -42.25
N GLY A 75 -10.68 32.70 -42.83
CA GLY A 75 -10.07 33.85 -43.52
C GLY A 75 -10.97 34.42 -44.63
N ASP A 76 -10.87 35.75 -44.85
CA ASP A 76 -11.68 36.51 -45.80
C ASP A 76 -13.21 36.40 -45.61
N ASP A 77 -13.66 36.27 -44.35
CA ASP A 77 -15.08 36.14 -43.95
C ASP A 77 -15.81 34.97 -44.65
N GLN A 78 -15.07 33.93 -45.06
CA GLN A 78 -15.64 32.76 -45.73
C GLN A 78 -16.23 31.74 -44.72
N PRO A 79 -17.33 31.04 -45.06
CA PRO A 79 -17.81 29.92 -44.26
C PRO A 79 -16.77 28.80 -44.17
N LEU A 80 -16.63 28.18 -42.98
CA LEU A 80 -15.82 26.97 -42.83
C LEU A 80 -16.43 25.80 -43.62
N PRO A 81 -15.62 24.82 -44.08
CA PRO A 81 -16.10 23.66 -44.85
C PRO A 81 -17.23 22.90 -44.18
N LEU A 82 -18.06 22.16 -44.92
CA LEU A 82 -19.09 21.34 -44.30
C LEU A 82 -18.46 20.23 -43.43
N PRO A 83 -18.93 19.96 -42.19
CA PRO A 83 -18.38 18.90 -41.35
C PRO A 83 -18.37 17.52 -42.02
N ARG A 84 -19.40 17.21 -42.82
CA ARG A 84 -19.48 15.98 -43.63
C ARG A 84 -18.37 15.90 -44.67
N LEU A 85 -18.10 16.99 -45.38
CA LEU A 85 -17.01 17.08 -46.36
C LEU A 85 -15.64 16.91 -45.70
N LEU A 86 -15.45 17.48 -44.49
CA LEU A 86 -14.25 17.27 -43.70
C LEU A 86 -14.10 15.79 -43.33
N ARG A 87 -15.18 15.13 -42.88
CA ARG A 87 -15.16 13.70 -42.55
C ARG A 87 -14.77 12.85 -43.76
N THR A 88 -15.45 12.97 -44.89
CA THR A 88 -15.14 12.13 -46.07
C THR A 88 -13.74 12.37 -46.65
N THR A 89 -13.20 13.59 -46.53
CA THR A 89 -11.92 13.95 -47.16
C THR A 89 -10.71 13.67 -46.27
N LEU A 90 -10.84 13.98 -44.97
CA LEU A 90 -9.75 13.95 -43.99
C LEU A 90 -9.87 12.80 -42.99
N LEU A 91 -11.07 12.29 -42.72
CA LEU A 91 -11.30 11.24 -41.73
C LEU A 91 -12.02 10.03 -42.37
N PRO A 92 -11.40 9.36 -43.38
CA PRO A 92 -12.08 8.37 -44.18
C PRO A 92 -12.32 7.06 -43.42
N ASP A 93 -13.27 6.27 -43.92
CA ASP A 93 -13.59 4.97 -43.35
C ASP A 93 -12.51 3.94 -43.73
N ASP A 94 -11.86 3.34 -42.73
CA ASP A 94 -10.86 2.26 -42.88
C ASP A 94 -10.74 1.51 -41.54
N PHE A 95 -10.19 0.30 -41.56
CA PHE A 95 -9.99 -0.52 -40.36
C PHE A 95 -8.52 -0.87 -40.19
N LYS A 96 -7.90 -0.41 -39.10
CA LYS A 96 -6.46 -0.56 -38.81
C LYS A 96 -6.23 -1.00 -37.36
N PRO A 97 -6.44 -2.29 -37.05
CA PRO A 97 -6.34 -2.78 -35.69
C PRO A 97 -4.95 -2.50 -35.13
N THR A 98 -4.90 -1.93 -33.93
CA THR A 98 -3.64 -1.66 -33.24
C THR A 98 -3.11 -2.91 -32.55
N ASN A 99 -1.79 -3.04 -32.45
CA ASN A 99 -1.13 -4.08 -31.68
C ASN A 99 -0.76 -3.62 -30.25
N PHE A 100 -1.20 -2.43 -29.85
CA PHE A 100 -0.78 -1.77 -28.61
C PHE A 100 -1.80 -1.86 -27.48
N ILE A 101 -3.07 -1.55 -27.78
CA ILE A 101 -4.19 -1.44 -26.84
C ILE A 101 -5.37 -2.31 -27.29
N ASN A 102 -6.18 -2.76 -26.34
CA ASN A 102 -7.34 -3.61 -26.58
C ASN A 102 -8.66 -2.84 -26.43
N ILE A 103 -9.79 -3.49 -26.71
CA ILE A 103 -11.11 -2.85 -26.62
C ILE A 103 -11.45 -2.43 -25.17
N MET A 104 -10.94 -3.13 -24.15
CA MET A 104 -11.11 -2.74 -22.74
C MET A 104 -10.48 -1.36 -22.43
N PHE A 105 -9.38 -0.98 -23.10
CA PHE A 105 -8.81 0.37 -23.01
C PHE A 105 -9.77 1.44 -23.54
N GLU A 106 -10.40 1.18 -24.69
CA GLU A 106 -11.38 2.07 -25.30
C GLU A 106 -12.59 2.24 -24.37
N GLY A 107 -13.17 1.14 -23.88
CA GLY A 107 -14.33 1.15 -22.99
C GLY A 107 -14.06 1.86 -21.67
N LEU A 108 -12.87 1.69 -21.10
CA LEU A 108 -12.44 2.45 -19.92
C LEU A 108 -12.29 3.95 -20.22
N GLY A 109 -11.84 4.32 -21.42
CA GLY A 109 -11.79 5.71 -21.88
C GLY A 109 -13.17 6.36 -21.98
N GLN A 110 -14.15 5.65 -22.56
CA GLN A 110 -15.56 6.09 -22.56
C GLN A 110 -16.07 6.28 -21.13
N PHE A 111 -15.79 5.31 -20.25
CA PHE A 111 -16.20 5.33 -18.84
C PHE A 111 -15.65 6.55 -18.10
N ILE A 112 -14.35 6.85 -18.23
CA ILE A 112 -13.71 8.02 -17.61
C ILE A 112 -14.28 9.34 -18.14
N SER A 113 -14.51 9.42 -19.45
CA SER A 113 -15.11 10.59 -20.09
C SER A 113 -16.54 10.83 -19.56
N HIS A 114 -17.32 9.78 -19.38
CA HIS A 114 -18.69 9.86 -18.87
C HIS A 114 -18.76 10.12 -17.36
N ASP A 115 -17.75 9.67 -16.60
CA ASP A 115 -17.58 9.95 -15.17
C ASP A 115 -17.38 11.43 -14.85
N THR A 116 -16.81 12.19 -15.78
CA THR A 116 -16.45 13.60 -15.58
C THR A 116 -17.22 14.57 -16.47
N THR A 117 -18.03 14.07 -17.41
CA THR A 117 -18.78 14.91 -18.37
C THR A 117 -20.21 14.42 -18.58
N ARG A 118 -21.17 15.37 -18.52
CA ARG A 118 -22.55 15.16 -18.97
C ARG A 118 -23.19 16.48 -19.40
N THR A 119 -23.70 16.55 -20.63
CA THR A 119 -24.54 17.69 -21.08
C THR A 119 -25.99 17.25 -21.21
N ARG A 120 -26.96 18.04 -20.74
CA ARG A 120 -28.38 17.75 -20.97
C ARG A 120 -28.74 18.00 -22.44
N VAL A 121 -29.41 17.02 -23.01
CA VAL A 121 -30.06 17.09 -24.31
C VAL A 121 -31.57 17.10 -24.03
N ASP A 122 -32.32 18.04 -24.60
CA ASP A 122 -33.80 18.03 -24.49
C ASP A 122 -34.29 16.94 -25.45
N PHE A 123 -34.63 15.77 -24.91
CA PHE A 123 -35.13 14.63 -25.71
C PHE A 123 -36.60 14.77 -26.13
N SER A 124 -37.23 15.92 -25.90
CA SER A 124 -38.62 16.14 -26.31
C SER A 124 -38.73 16.13 -27.84
N ASP A 125 -39.30 15.03 -28.39
CA ASP A 125 -39.93 14.82 -29.70
C ASP A 125 -39.23 15.37 -30.97
N SER A 126 -38.00 15.86 -30.87
CA SER A 126 -37.40 16.76 -31.87
C SER A 126 -36.54 16.06 -32.94
N GLN A 127 -36.24 14.76 -32.80
CA GLN A 127 -35.60 13.99 -33.88
C GLN A 127 -36.44 14.02 -35.16
N LEU A 128 -37.78 14.07 -35.04
CA LEU A 128 -38.71 14.00 -36.16
C LEU A 128 -38.95 15.32 -36.91
N VAL A 129 -38.45 16.47 -36.43
CA VAL A 129 -38.86 17.79 -36.97
C VAL A 129 -37.72 18.60 -37.59
N CYS A 130 -36.45 18.33 -37.30
CA CYS A 130 -35.34 19.14 -37.86
C CYS A 130 -35.07 18.85 -39.36
N CYS A 131 -35.25 17.60 -39.80
CA CYS A 131 -35.11 17.14 -41.18
C CYS A 131 -36.35 16.32 -41.56
N ALA A 132 -37.45 16.98 -41.96
CA ALA A 132 -38.65 16.27 -42.41
C ALA A 132 -38.51 15.89 -43.89
N ASN A 133 -38.80 14.63 -44.24
CA ASN A 133 -38.73 14.10 -45.61
C ASN A 133 -37.36 14.31 -46.29
N LYS A 134 -36.27 14.07 -45.56
CA LYS A 134 -34.88 14.14 -46.07
C LYS A 134 -34.45 15.52 -46.59
N ALA A 135 -35.18 16.58 -46.24
CA ALA A 135 -34.87 17.98 -46.54
C ALA A 135 -34.93 18.85 -45.26
N PRO A 136 -34.19 19.97 -45.19
CA PRO A 136 -34.25 20.89 -44.06
C PRO A 136 -35.64 21.53 -43.93
N VAL A 137 -36.23 21.52 -42.73
CA VAL A 137 -37.48 22.25 -42.47
C VAL A 137 -37.18 23.74 -42.37
N LEU A 138 -37.79 24.56 -43.22
CA LEU A 138 -37.69 26.02 -43.17
C LEU A 138 -39.01 26.64 -42.66
N PRO A 139 -38.98 27.56 -41.67
CA PRO A 139 -37.80 28.02 -40.92
C PRO A 139 -37.29 26.95 -39.94
N ILE A 140 -35.96 26.77 -39.88
CA ILE A 140 -35.31 25.81 -38.98
C ILE A 140 -35.73 26.19 -37.55
N PRO A 141 -36.37 25.29 -36.78
CA PRO A 141 -36.73 25.57 -35.41
C PRO A 141 -35.48 26.01 -34.64
N ASP A 142 -35.60 27.02 -33.77
CA ASP A 142 -34.47 27.47 -32.94
C ASP A 142 -33.75 26.27 -32.30
N LYS A 143 -34.44 25.19 -31.94
CA LYS A 143 -33.86 24.00 -31.31
C LYS A 143 -33.07 23.04 -32.24
N CYS A 144 -32.87 23.35 -33.51
CA CYS A 144 -32.23 22.45 -34.48
C CYS A 144 -30.87 22.99 -34.94
N ARG A 145 -29.88 22.11 -35.10
CA ARG A 145 -28.64 22.42 -35.82
C ARG A 145 -28.30 21.28 -36.76
N LEU A 146 -28.31 21.54 -38.06
CA LEU A 146 -28.30 20.48 -39.07
C LEU A 146 -26.86 20.11 -39.47
N LEU A 147 -26.60 18.82 -39.63
CA LEU A 147 -25.45 18.34 -40.39
C LEU A 147 -25.88 18.28 -41.86
N ILE A 148 -25.44 19.25 -42.65
CA ILE A 148 -25.75 19.34 -44.07
C ILE A 148 -24.94 18.29 -44.82
N ILE A 149 -25.61 17.50 -45.65
CA ILE A 149 -24.99 16.48 -46.50
C ILE A 149 -24.79 17.06 -47.90
N PRO A 150 -23.57 17.00 -48.47
CA PRO A 150 -23.33 17.41 -49.86
C PRO A 150 -24.18 16.60 -50.85
N PRO A 151 -24.68 17.21 -51.95
CA PRO A 151 -25.48 16.49 -52.94
C PRO A 151 -24.76 15.31 -53.60
N ASP A 152 -23.44 15.36 -53.66
CA ASP A 152 -22.51 14.37 -54.24
C ASP A 152 -21.95 13.38 -53.21
N ASP A 153 -22.50 13.34 -52.00
CA ASP A 153 -22.07 12.43 -50.94
C ASP A 153 -22.21 10.96 -51.36
N PRO A 154 -21.15 10.13 -51.27
CA PRO A 154 -21.19 8.76 -51.79
C PRO A 154 -22.11 7.81 -51.01
N PHE A 155 -22.37 8.09 -49.72
CA PHE A 155 -23.18 7.22 -48.86
C PHE A 155 -24.61 7.72 -48.70
N TYR A 156 -24.82 8.96 -48.26
CA TYR A 156 -26.16 9.45 -47.93
C TYR A 156 -27.00 9.78 -49.19
N SER A 157 -26.37 10.08 -50.33
CA SER A 157 -27.09 10.39 -51.57
C SER A 157 -27.85 9.19 -52.12
N GLN A 158 -27.36 7.96 -51.92
CA GLN A 158 -28.04 6.74 -52.34
C GLN A 158 -29.38 6.53 -51.59
N TYR A 159 -29.46 7.08 -50.37
CA TYR A 159 -30.66 7.10 -49.55
C TYR A 159 -31.44 8.40 -49.71
N GLY A 160 -31.01 9.33 -50.58
CA GLY A 160 -31.66 10.63 -50.79
C GLY A 160 -31.65 11.53 -49.54
N VAL A 161 -30.72 11.34 -48.61
CA VAL A 161 -30.61 12.10 -47.35
C VAL A 161 -29.81 13.38 -47.61
N THR A 162 -30.43 14.56 -47.47
CA THR A 162 -29.71 15.84 -47.66
C THR A 162 -29.33 16.54 -46.34
N CYS A 163 -29.83 16.03 -45.21
CA CYS A 163 -29.42 16.48 -43.88
C CYS A 163 -29.63 15.37 -42.85
N VAL A 164 -28.73 15.32 -41.86
CA VAL A 164 -28.90 14.51 -40.66
C VAL A 164 -29.14 15.45 -39.48
N ALA A 165 -30.09 15.10 -38.62
CA ALA A 165 -30.44 15.92 -37.47
C ALA A 165 -29.28 15.99 -36.48
N GLY A 166 -28.54 17.09 -36.47
CA GLY A 166 -27.66 17.44 -35.37
C GLY A 166 -28.50 17.94 -34.19
N ARG A 167 -28.24 17.40 -33.01
CA ARG A 167 -28.98 17.77 -31.80
C ARG A 167 -28.43 19.10 -31.28
N ARG A 168 -29.28 20.13 -31.17
CA ARG A 168 -28.88 21.35 -30.45
C ARG A 168 -28.79 21.02 -28.96
N LEU A 169 -27.58 21.05 -28.42
CA LEU A 169 -27.37 20.92 -26.96
C LEU A 169 -28.09 22.09 -26.27
N ILE A 170 -28.78 21.83 -25.15
CA ILE A 170 -29.45 22.91 -24.40
C ILE A 170 -28.35 23.83 -23.84
N SER A 171 -28.06 24.94 -24.53
CA SER A 171 -27.43 26.08 -23.86
C SER A 171 -28.53 26.75 -23.06
N THR A 172 -28.41 26.79 -21.73
CA THR A 172 -29.23 27.74 -20.97
C THR A 172 -28.93 29.13 -21.53
N ARG A 173 -29.91 29.81 -22.14
CA ARG A 173 -29.85 31.28 -22.17
C ARG A 173 -29.60 31.69 -20.72
N THR A 174 -28.65 32.57 -20.48
CA THR A 174 -28.21 33.07 -19.17
C THR A 174 -29.33 33.70 -18.31
N LEU A 175 -30.60 33.55 -18.67
CA LEU A 175 -31.82 33.91 -17.94
C LEU A 175 -32.37 32.81 -17.02
N GLY A 176 -31.74 31.64 -16.93
CA GLY A 176 -32.29 30.49 -16.19
C GLY A 176 -31.93 30.38 -14.71
N CYS A 177 -30.90 31.09 -14.24
CA CYS A 177 -30.34 30.87 -12.91
C CYS A 177 -30.70 32.03 -11.97
N GLY A 178 -31.63 31.79 -11.04
CA GLY A 178 -31.86 32.64 -9.87
C GLY A 178 -33.08 33.56 -9.84
N ALA A 179 -33.70 33.93 -10.97
CA ALA A 179 -34.72 35.00 -10.94
C ALA A 179 -36.19 34.56 -10.68
N LYS A 180 -36.50 33.26 -10.61
CA LYS A 180 -37.90 32.80 -10.47
C LYS A 180 -38.39 32.58 -9.02
N PRO A 181 -37.61 32.07 -8.05
CA PRO A 181 -38.17 31.87 -6.70
C PRO A 181 -38.16 33.13 -5.84
N VAL A 182 -37.07 33.91 -5.86
CA VAL A 182 -36.89 35.05 -4.93
C VAL A 182 -37.81 36.22 -5.25
N LEU A 183 -38.11 36.48 -6.53
CA LEU A 183 -39.03 37.53 -6.92
C LEU A 183 -40.51 37.13 -6.78
N MET A 184 -40.86 35.84 -6.96
CA MET A 184 -42.23 35.36 -6.67
C MET A 184 -42.53 35.38 -5.18
N VAL A 185 -41.58 34.98 -4.34
CA VAL A 185 -41.69 35.05 -2.88
C VAL A 185 -41.71 36.51 -2.42
N GLY A 186 -40.85 37.38 -2.98
CA GLY A 186 -40.88 38.82 -2.73
C GLY A 186 -42.20 39.49 -3.15
N LEU A 187 -42.78 39.11 -4.31
CA LEU A 187 -44.09 39.59 -4.77
C LEU A 187 -45.25 39.04 -3.93
N MET A 188 -45.15 37.81 -3.41
CA MET A 188 -46.14 37.23 -2.49
C MET A 188 -46.06 37.84 -1.09
N ILE A 189 -44.86 38.20 -0.61
CA ILE A 189 -44.65 38.87 0.68
C ILE A 189 -45.06 40.35 0.58
N LEU A 190 -44.72 41.07 -0.49
CA LEU A 190 -45.20 42.43 -0.76
C LEU A 190 -46.72 42.47 -0.96
N SER A 191 -47.31 41.44 -1.56
CA SER A 191 -48.77 41.28 -1.68
C SER A 191 -49.47 40.98 -0.35
N ARG A 192 -48.77 40.44 0.65
CA ARG A 192 -49.32 40.18 1.99
C ARG A 192 -49.15 41.36 2.95
N HIS A 193 -48.24 42.29 2.68
CA HIS A 193 -47.91 43.40 3.58
C HIS A 193 -48.22 44.81 3.07
N THR A 194 -48.82 44.96 1.88
CA THR A 194 -49.24 46.28 1.37
C THR A 194 -50.75 46.33 1.14
N ASN A 195 -51.45 47.11 1.97
CA ASN A 195 -52.86 47.49 1.81
C ASN A 195 -53.04 48.49 0.65
N ILE A 196 -52.67 48.11 -0.57
CA ILE A 196 -52.87 48.96 -1.76
C ILE A 196 -54.18 48.52 -2.46
N PRO A 197 -55.17 49.43 -2.62
CA PRO A 197 -56.46 49.11 -3.23
C PRO A 197 -56.34 48.65 -4.69
N VAL A 198 -57.20 47.69 -5.07
CA VAL A 198 -57.27 47.01 -6.37
C VAL A 198 -57.85 47.92 -7.47
N ALA A 199 -57.12 48.97 -7.84
CA ALA A 199 -57.56 49.89 -8.90
C ALA A 199 -56.55 50.14 -10.03
N ASP A 200 -55.32 49.61 -9.97
CA ASP A 200 -54.36 49.83 -11.06
C ASP A 200 -53.60 48.57 -11.50
N ILE A 201 -54.25 47.79 -12.37
CA ILE A 201 -53.67 46.62 -13.05
C ILE A 201 -52.60 47.05 -14.08
N ARG A 202 -52.58 48.33 -14.52
CA ARG A 202 -51.62 48.80 -15.53
C ARG A 202 -50.23 49.00 -14.93
N ALA A 203 -50.11 49.44 -13.68
CA ALA A 203 -48.82 49.55 -13.01
C ALA A 203 -48.09 48.20 -12.85
N ARG A 204 -48.82 47.11 -12.55
CA ARG A 204 -48.25 45.75 -12.46
C ARG A 204 -47.81 45.19 -13.82
N ALA A 205 -48.50 45.53 -14.90
CA ALA A 205 -48.15 45.13 -16.25
C ALA A 205 -46.91 45.88 -16.76
N VAL A 206 -46.81 47.18 -16.50
CA VAL A 206 -45.67 48.01 -16.92
C VAL A 206 -44.40 47.64 -16.16
N VAL A 207 -44.47 47.36 -14.85
CA VAL A 207 -43.29 46.90 -14.08
C VAL A 207 -42.83 45.51 -14.56
N LYS A 208 -43.77 44.58 -14.84
CA LYS A 208 -43.42 43.28 -15.45
C LYS A 208 -42.79 43.45 -16.83
N TRP A 209 -43.29 44.38 -17.64
CA TRP A 209 -42.79 44.62 -19.00
C TRP A 209 -41.42 45.30 -19.00
N VAL A 210 -41.18 46.28 -18.13
CA VAL A 210 -39.90 46.97 -17.98
C VAL A 210 -38.83 46.05 -17.39
N VAL A 211 -39.16 45.22 -16.40
CA VAL A 211 -38.24 44.20 -15.86
C VAL A 211 -37.95 43.13 -16.91
N ALA A 212 -38.95 42.68 -17.67
CA ALA A 212 -38.73 41.76 -18.80
C ALA A 212 -37.86 42.39 -19.89
N MET A 213 -38.03 43.68 -20.21
CA MET A 213 -37.25 44.37 -21.24
C MET A 213 -35.81 44.63 -20.80
N LEU A 214 -35.58 44.96 -19.52
CA LEU A 214 -34.25 45.13 -18.92
C LEU A 214 -33.50 43.80 -18.80
N LEU A 215 -34.18 42.71 -18.37
CA LEU A 215 -33.62 41.35 -18.37
C LEU A 215 -33.32 40.84 -19.78
N ASN A 216 -34.17 41.16 -20.77
CA ASN A 216 -33.97 40.76 -22.17
C ASN A 216 -32.79 41.52 -22.81
N LYS A 217 -32.51 42.78 -22.42
CA LYS A 217 -31.32 43.52 -22.88
C LYS A 217 -30.00 43.05 -22.25
N GLN A 218 -29.98 42.64 -20.97
CA GLN A 218 -28.78 42.09 -20.32
C GLN A 218 -28.48 40.64 -20.75
N SER A 219 -29.52 39.83 -21.01
CA SER A 219 -29.38 38.43 -21.46
C SER A 219 -28.79 38.25 -22.85
N ARG A 220 -28.83 39.28 -23.69
CA ARG A 220 -28.33 39.26 -25.08
C ARG A 220 -26.81 39.46 -25.18
N ARG A 221 -26.07 39.55 -24.07
CA ARG A 221 -24.64 39.92 -24.07
C ARG A 221 -23.67 38.83 -23.58
N LEU A 222 -24.09 37.57 -23.43
CA LEU A 222 -23.23 36.49 -22.94
C LEU A 222 -23.18 35.33 -23.94
N SER A 223 -21.96 34.84 -24.21
CA SER A 223 -21.68 33.71 -25.09
C SER A 223 -22.29 32.40 -24.55
N ARG A 224 -22.57 31.42 -25.43
CA ARG A 224 -23.12 30.12 -25.00
C ARG A 224 -22.19 29.44 -23.99
N GLN A 225 -22.75 28.93 -22.89
CA GLN A 225 -22.00 28.12 -21.93
C GLN A 225 -22.77 26.83 -21.64
N GLN A 226 -22.08 25.70 -21.73
CA GLN A 226 -22.66 24.38 -21.45
C GLN A 226 -22.46 24.02 -19.99
N ILE A 227 -23.49 23.41 -19.40
CA ILE A 227 -23.48 22.91 -18.03
C ILE A 227 -23.06 21.43 -18.03
N ASN A 228 -22.09 21.11 -17.18
CA ASN A 228 -21.73 19.76 -16.82
C ASN A 228 -22.68 19.28 -15.72
N TYR A 229 -23.54 18.32 -16.02
CA TYR A 229 -24.46 17.68 -15.06
C TYR A 229 -23.81 16.55 -14.28
N GLN A 230 -22.51 16.32 -14.50
CA GLN A 230 -21.67 15.40 -13.77
C GLN A 230 -20.70 16.17 -12.88
N SER A 231 -20.16 15.52 -11.84
CA SER A 231 -19.04 16.09 -11.08
C SER A 231 -17.82 16.28 -12.01
N SER A 232 -16.92 17.21 -11.66
CA SER A 232 -15.64 17.38 -12.36
C SER A 232 -14.51 16.64 -11.64
N TRP A 233 -14.80 15.45 -11.10
CA TRP A 233 -13.86 14.64 -10.34
C TRP A 233 -13.82 13.21 -10.86
N LEU A 234 -12.68 12.55 -10.71
CA LEU A 234 -12.57 11.10 -10.90
C LEU A 234 -13.05 10.40 -9.61
N ASP A 235 -14.34 10.55 -9.32
CA ASP A 235 -14.98 10.11 -8.07
C ASP A 235 -16.01 8.98 -8.26
N LEU A 236 -16.05 8.39 -9.47
CA LEU A 236 -17.01 7.36 -9.86
C LEU A 236 -18.46 7.84 -9.77
N SER A 237 -18.73 9.11 -10.04
CA SER A 237 -20.08 9.63 -10.19
C SER A 237 -20.88 8.92 -11.30
N ILE A 238 -20.24 8.30 -12.29
CA ILE A 238 -20.94 7.45 -13.28
C ILE A 238 -21.54 6.19 -12.63
N LEU A 239 -20.86 5.64 -11.63
CA LEU A 239 -21.28 4.46 -10.87
C LEU A 239 -22.22 4.84 -9.71
N TYR A 240 -21.86 5.86 -8.94
CA TYR A 240 -22.53 6.26 -7.70
C TYR A 240 -23.60 7.35 -7.86
N SER A 241 -23.76 7.89 -9.07
CA SER A 241 -24.60 9.06 -9.40
C SER A 241 -24.12 10.38 -8.79
N ALA A 242 -24.20 11.45 -9.57
CA ALA A 242 -24.09 12.82 -9.09
C ALA A 242 -25.44 13.41 -8.59
N ASP A 243 -26.55 12.71 -8.86
CA ASP A 243 -27.90 13.03 -8.36
C ASP A 243 -28.19 12.26 -7.06
N GLU A 244 -28.61 12.96 -6.01
CA GLU A 244 -28.83 12.39 -4.68
C GLU A 244 -29.99 11.38 -4.61
N ASN A 245 -31.01 11.51 -5.44
CA ASN A 245 -32.13 10.58 -5.42
C ASN A 245 -31.71 9.25 -6.05
N LEU A 246 -31.06 9.32 -7.21
CA LEU A 246 -30.52 8.13 -7.86
C LEU A 246 -29.40 7.48 -7.03
N ALA A 247 -28.53 8.26 -6.40
CA ALA A 247 -27.51 7.75 -5.49
C ALA A 247 -28.09 7.01 -4.28
N LYS A 248 -29.30 7.35 -3.82
CA LYS A 248 -30.04 6.59 -2.80
C LYS A 248 -30.72 5.36 -3.39
N GLU A 249 -31.22 5.46 -4.62
CA GLU A 249 -31.93 4.37 -5.31
C GLU A 249 -31.02 3.18 -5.60
N ILE A 250 -29.75 3.40 -5.96
CA ILE A 250 -28.80 2.32 -6.29
C ILE A 250 -28.32 1.50 -5.08
N ARG A 251 -28.50 2.01 -3.86
CA ARG A 251 -27.99 1.38 -2.63
C ARG A 251 -28.90 0.25 -2.15
N ALA A 252 -28.33 -0.88 -1.77
CA ALA A 252 -29.10 -1.96 -1.14
C ALA A 252 -29.55 -1.58 0.29
N ASN A 253 -28.85 -0.63 0.91
CA ASN A 253 -29.00 -0.24 2.33
C ASN A 253 -28.76 -1.39 3.32
N GLU A 254 -28.01 -2.41 2.88
CA GLU A 254 -27.61 -3.57 3.68
C GLU A 254 -26.14 -3.90 3.40
N GLY A 255 -25.33 -4.09 4.45
CA GLY A 255 -23.93 -4.52 4.34
C GLY A 255 -23.00 -3.55 3.61
N GLY A 256 -23.46 -2.31 3.37
CA GLY A 256 -22.75 -1.34 2.53
C GLY A 256 -22.83 -1.63 1.03
N LEU A 257 -23.69 -2.55 0.58
CA LEU A 257 -23.75 -3.02 -0.79
C LEU A 257 -24.53 -2.09 -1.73
N LEU A 258 -24.16 -2.11 -3.01
CA LEU A 258 -25.00 -1.69 -4.13
C LEU A 258 -26.02 -2.79 -4.46
N LYS A 259 -27.20 -2.40 -4.95
CA LYS A 259 -28.27 -3.35 -5.29
C LYS A 259 -27.82 -4.35 -6.35
N VAL A 260 -28.29 -5.58 -6.21
CA VAL A 260 -28.16 -6.61 -7.24
C VAL A 260 -29.50 -7.30 -7.46
N LYS A 261 -29.74 -7.77 -8.67
CA LYS A 261 -30.87 -8.63 -9.04
C LYS A 261 -30.30 -9.97 -9.50
N ASN A 262 -30.76 -11.03 -8.86
CA ASN A 262 -30.33 -12.40 -9.09
C ASN A 262 -31.60 -13.24 -9.33
N ASP A 263 -31.98 -13.39 -10.59
CA ASP A 263 -33.18 -14.10 -10.99
C ASP A 263 -32.98 -14.89 -12.30
N ALA A 264 -34.05 -15.53 -12.77
CA ALA A 264 -34.03 -16.30 -14.00
C ALA A 264 -33.68 -15.43 -15.24
N ASP A 265 -34.01 -14.13 -15.20
CA ASP A 265 -33.72 -13.22 -16.31
C ASP A 265 -32.23 -12.85 -16.35
N THR A 266 -31.52 -12.91 -15.20
CA THR A 266 -30.07 -12.71 -15.11
C THR A 266 -29.26 -14.01 -15.05
N ASN A 267 -29.87 -15.16 -15.37
CA ASN A 267 -29.26 -16.50 -15.22
C ASN A 267 -28.65 -16.75 -13.84
N ASN A 268 -29.29 -16.22 -12.80
CA ASN A 268 -28.84 -16.27 -11.40
C ASN A 268 -27.46 -15.64 -11.15
N GLN A 269 -27.05 -14.68 -11.98
CA GLN A 269 -25.84 -13.90 -11.78
C GLN A 269 -26.18 -12.54 -11.14
N ASP A 270 -25.27 -12.03 -10.30
CA ASP A 270 -25.43 -10.74 -9.64
C ASP A 270 -25.16 -9.59 -10.62
N PHE A 271 -26.22 -8.99 -11.14
CA PHE A 271 -26.18 -7.77 -11.96
C PHE A 271 -26.87 -6.60 -11.25
N PRO A 272 -26.59 -5.35 -11.64
CA PRO A 272 -27.44 -4.22 -11.24
C PRO A 272 -28.91 -4.49 -11.60
N PRO A 273 -29.89 -3.98 -10.82
CA PRO A 273 -31.29 -4.22 -11.11
C PRO A 273 -31.71 -3.68 -12.49
N THR A 274 -32.61 -4.36 -13.18
CA THR A 274 -33.23 -3.87 -14.41
C THR A 274 -34.31 -2.83 -14.11
N THR A 275 -34.39 -1.75 -14.89
CA THR A 275 -35.44 -0.73 -14.76
C THR A 275 -36.42 -0.80 -15.92
N SER A 276 -37.72 -0.87 -15.63
CA SER A 276 -38.78 -0.81 -16.64
C SER A 276 -39.26 0.64 -16.82
N GLY A 277 -38.91 1.27 -17.95
CA GLY A 277 -39.46 2.56 -18.35
C GLY A 277 -38.46 3.55 -18.94
N ASN A 278 -38.98 4.49 -19.74
CA ASN A 278 -38.24 5.50 -20.51
C ASN A 278 -37.38 6.48 -19.68
N GLN A 279 -37.38 6.41 -18.35
CA GLN A 279 -36.64 7.38 -17.50
C GLN A 279 -35.15 7.03 -17.31
N ASN A 280 -34.78 5.74 -17.31
CA ASN A 280 -33.39 5.28 -17.11
C ASN A 280 -32.80 4.57 -18.33
N CYS A 281 -33.58 4.27 -19.37
CA CYS A 281 -33.06 3.96 -20.68
C CYS A 281 -32.82 5.29 -21.44
N PRO A 282 -31.59 5.62 -21.85
CA PRO A 282 -31.25 6.94 -22.38
C PRO A 282 -31.96 7.29 -23.70
N PHE A 283 -32.63 6.32 -24.35
CA PHE A 283 -33.33 6.51 -25.63
C PHE A 283 -34.56 5.59 -25.75
N GLY A 284 -35.59 5.81 -24.93
CA GLY A 284 -36.85 5.03 -24.88
C GLY A 284 -37.71 4.98 -26.16
N GLY A 285 -37.11 5.15 -27.34
CA GLY A 285 -37.71 4.97 -28.66
C GLY A 285 -36.74 4.47 -29.75
N LEU A 286 -35.47 4.16 -29.43
CA LEU A 286 -34.49 3.58 -30.37
C LEU A 286 -34.19 2.10 -30.11
N THR A 287 -34.80 1.51 -29.09
CA THR A 287 -34.69 0.06 -28.84
C THR A 287 -35.46 -0.69 -29.93
N PRO A 288 -34.83 -1.63 -30.66
CA PRO A 288 -35.51 -2.42 -31.71
C PRO A 288 -36.67 -3.27 -31.19
N GLN A 289 -36.79 -3.45 -29.86
CA GLN A 289 -37.85 -4.21 -29.23
C GLN A 289 -38.56 -3.40 -28.12
N PRO A 290 -39.90 -3.32 -28.12
CA PRO A 290 -40.65 -2.87 -26.96
C PRO A 290 -40.41 -3.82 -25.79
N GLY A 291 -39.66 -3.37 -24.77
CA GLY A 291 -39.43 -4.16 -23.55
C GLY A 291 -37.98 -4.51 -23.19
N GLY A 292 -36.96 -3.97 -23.88
CA GLY A 292 -35.56 -4.21 -23.54
C GLY A 292 -35.20 -3.77 -22.10
N ASN A 293 -34.52 -4.65 -21.35
CA ASN A 293 -34.11 -4.41 -19.96
C ASN A 293 -32.85 -3.54 -19.89
N CYS A 294 -32.94 -2.29 -19.39
CA CYS A 294 -31.77 -1.46 -19.06
C CYS A 294 -31.32 -1.68 -17.61
N LEU A 295 -30.01 -1.72 -17.38
CA LEU A 295 -29.42 -1.83 -16.05
C LEU A 295 -29.46 -0.48 -15.32
N LEU A 296 -29.81 -0.53 -14.03
CA LEU A 296 -29.73 0.59 -13.12
C LEU A 296 -28.26 0.95 -12.90
N GLY A 297 -27.90 2.21 -13.18
CA GLY A 297 -26.58 2.76 -12.99
C GLY A 297 -26.62 4.15 -12.37
N GLY A 298 -25.46 4.65 -11.93
CA GLY A 298 -25.34 6.05 -11.49
C GLY A 298 -25.54 7.05 -12.64
N ASP A 299 -25.35 6.61 -13.88
CA ASP A 299 -25.66 7.36 -15.11
C ASP A 299 -26.35 6.44 -16.12
N SER A 300 -27.49 6.88 -16.68
CA SER A 300 -28.24 6.09 -17.65
C SER A 300 -27.47 5.79 -18.95
N ARG A 301 -26.44 6.59 -19.27
CA ARG A 301 -25.63 6.42 -20.49
C ARG A 301 -24.82 5.12 -20.48
N ILE A 302 -24.61 4.47 -19.33
CA ILE A 302 -23.92 3.17 -19.30
C ILE A 302 -24.59 2.12 -20.20
N ASN A 303 -25.89 2.27 -20.45
CA ASN A 303 -26.67 1.38 -21.31
C ASN A 303 -26.57 1.71 -22.81
N GLN A 304 -25.68 2.62 -23.22
CA GLN A 304 -25.53 3.02 -24.63
C GLN A 304 -24.92 1.92 -25.49
N ASN A 305 -23.86 1.29 -25.00
CA ASN A 305 -23.12 0.24 -25.67
C ASN A 305 -22.47 -0.68 -24.64
N ILE A 306 -21.92 -1.81 -25.10
CA ILE A 306 -21.33 -2.82 -24.23
C ILE A 306 -19.97 -2.41 -23.66
N GLU A 307 -19.16 -1.68 -24.43
CA GLU A 307 -17.81 -1.25 -24.05
C GLU A 307 -17.83 -0.32 -22.83
N LEU A 308 -18.87 0.51 -22.71
CA LEU A 308 -19.13 1.37 -21.55
C LEU A 308 -19.76 0.61 -20.37
N LEU A 309 -20.65 -0.35 -20.64
CA LEU A 309 -21.38 -1.08 -19.61
C LEU A 309 -20.47 -2.03 -18.81
N ILE A 310 -19.53 -2.70 -19.49
CA ILE A 310 -18.67 -3.72 -18.88
C ILE A 310 -17.83 -3.14 -17.72
N PRO A 311 -17.10 -2.02 -17.89
CA PRO A 311 -16.38 -1.37 -16.78
C PRO A 311 -17.28 -0.97 -15.61
N ASP A 312 -18.51 -0.51 -15.89
CA ASP A 312 -19.47 -0.10 -14.84
C ASP A 312 -19.91 -1.30 -13.98
N VAL A 313 -20.38 -2.37 -14.61
CA VAL A 313 -20.80 -3.60 -13.91
C VAL A 313 -19.61 -4.26 -13.20
N LEU A 314 -18.41 -4.20 -13.78
CA LEU A 314 -17.18 -4.70 -13.16
C LEU A 314 -16.87 -3.95 -11.84
N LEU A 315 -16.89 -2.62 -11.87
CA LEU A 315 -16.64 -1.80 -10.67
C LEU A 315 -17.80 -1.87 -9.67
N TRP A 316 -19.03 -2.12 -10.13
CA TRP A 316 -20.19 -2.42 -9.28
C TRP A 316 -19.97 -3.69 -8.47
N LYS A 317 -19.56 -4.78 -9.15
CA LYS A 317 -19.20 -6.05 -8.51
C LYS A 317 -18.00 -5.88 -7.57
N TYR A 318 -16.98 -5.13 -7.98
CA TYR A 318 -15.81 -4.85 -7.16
C TYR A 318 -16.16 -4.04 -5.89
N HIS A 319 -17.06 -3.05 -5.97
CA HIS A 319 -17.55 -2.35 -4.79
C HIS A 319 -18.19 -3.32 -3.79
N ASN A 320 -19.08 -4.21 -4.27
CA ASN A 320 -19.76 -5.18 -3.41
C ASN A 320 -18.77 -6.18 -2.78
N PHE A 321 -17.73 -6.58 -3.51
CA PHE A 321 -16.61 -7.36 -2.98
C PHE A 321 -15.89 -6.61 -1.85
N VAL A 322 -15.54 -5.34 -2.05
CA VAL A 322 -14.90 -4.50 -1.02
C VAL A 322 -15.82 -4.29 0.20
N ALA A 323 -17.10 -4.02 0.00
CA ALA A 323 -18.06 -3.82 1.08
C ALA A 323 -18.24 -5.09 1.93
N THR A 324 -18.35 -6.26 1.29
CA THR A 324 -18.42 -7.57 1.96
C THR A 324 -17.16 -7.81 2.79
N ALA A 325 -16.00 -7.54 2.21
CA ALA A 325 -14.72 -7.65 2.89
C ALA A 325 -14.61 -6.72 4.11
N LEU A 326 -15.00 -5.46 3.99
CA LEU A 326 -15.01 -4.50 5.09
C LEU A 326 -15.95 -4.94 6.23
N LYS A 327 -17.11 -5.53 5.88
CA LYS A 327 -18.06 -6.07 6.85
C LYS A 327 -17.45 -7.21 7.66
N GLU A 328 -16.71 -8.12 7.00
CA GLU A 328 -15.97 -9.21 7.66
C GLU A 328 -14.83 -8.69 8.53
N ILE A 329 -13.99 -7.80 7.98
CA ILE A 329 -12.82 -7.22 8.68
C ILE A 329 -13.24 -6.46 9.94
N ASN A 330 -14.33 -5.71 9.87
CA ASN A 330 -14.73 -4.85 10.97
C ASN A 330 -15.68 -5.53 11.98
N GLN A 331 -15.88 -6.86 11.87
CA GLN A 331 -16.69 -7.64 12.82
C GLN A 331 -18.09 -7.02 13.07
N GLN A 332 -18.70 -6.44 12.03
CA GLN A 332 -20.01 -5.75 12.11
C GLN A 332 -20.07 -4.50 13.01
N LYS A 333 -18.94 -3.86 13.36
CA LYS A 333 -18.94 -2.62 14.16
C LYS A 333 -19.44 -1.38 13.38
N TRP A 334 -19.25 -1.37 12.06
CA TRP A 334 -19.70 -0.29 11.18
C TRP A 334 -21.14 -0.53 10.74
N ASN A 335 -21.91 0.55 10.68
CA ASN A 335 -23.27 0.49 10.13
C ASN A 335 -23.22 0.42 8.59
N ASN A 336 -24.40 0.32 7.96
CA ASN A 336 -24.49 0.19 6.50
C ASN A 336 -24.00 1.45 5.75
N ASP A 337 -24.12 2.63 6.33
CA ASP A 337 -23.61 3.87 5.74
C ASP A 337 -22.09 3.91 5.81
N ASP A 338 -21.50 3.61 6.97
CA ASP A 338 -20.05 3.53 7.16
C ASP A 338 -19.42 2.54 6.18
N LEU A 339 -19.97 1.32 6.06
CA LEU A 339 -19.50 0.30 5.12
C LEU A 339 -19.58 0.80 3.67
N TYR A 340 -20.71 1.42 3.28
CA TYR A 340 -20.90 1.95 1.94
C TYR A 340 -19.91 3.07 1.60
N PHE A 341 -19.76 4.06 2.48
CA PHE A 341 -18.87 5.19 2.24
C PHE A 341 -17.39 4.78 2.25
N HIS A 342 -17.00 3.82 3.10
CA HIS A 342 -15.65 3.25 3.07
C HIS A 342 -15.40 2.39 1.83
N ALA A 343 -16.38 1.57 1.40
CA ALA A 343 -16.27 0.80 0.16
C ALA A 343 -16.19 1.70 -1.07
N ARG A 344 -17.02 2.76 -1.13
CA ARG A 344 -16.94 3.81 -2.16
C ARG A 344 -15.56 4.46 -2.17
N ARG A 345 -15.06 4.90 -1.01
CA ARG A 345 -13.74 5.54 -0.88
C ARG A 345 -12.60 4.66 -1.40
N ILE A 346 -12.57 3.37 -1.04
CA ILE A 346 -11.53 2.43 -1.51
C ILE A 346 -11.67 2.16 -3.01
N THR A 347 -12.90 1.93 -3.48
CA THR A 347 -13.17 1.68 -4.91
C THR A 347 -12.77 2.87 -5.78
N THR A 348 -13.09 4.09 -5.34
CA THR A 348 -12.64 5.33 -6.00
C THR A 348 -11.13 5.45 -6.02
N ALA A 349 -10.44 5.15 -4.91
CA ALA A 349 -8.98 5.18 -4.87
C ALA A 349 -8.32 4.15 -5.81
N VAL A 350 -8.89 2.94 -5.92
CA VAL A 350 -8.44 1.93 -6.88
C VAL A 350 -8.66 2.42 -8.31
N TYR A 351 -9.84 2.96 -8.63
CA TYR A 351 -10.13 3.54 -9.95
C TYR A 351 -9.13 4.66 -10.32
N GLN A 352 -8.86 5.58 -9.40
CA GLN A 352 -7.84 6.63 -9.57
C GLN A 352 -6.45 6.03 -9.81
N ASN A 353 -6.07 4.96 -9.10
CA ASN A 353 -4.82 4.26 -9.34
C ASN A 353 -4.76 3.65 -10.73
N LEU A 354 -5.78 2.89 -11.16
CA LEU A 354 -5.83 2.27 -12.50
C LEU A 354 -5.65 3.30 -13.61
N ILE A 355 -6.28 4.48 -13.45
CA ILE A 355 -6.10 5.60 -14.38
C ILE A 355 -4.64 6.03 -14.43
N SER A 356 -4.02 6.26 -13.28
CA SER A 356 -2.64 6.75 -13.17
C SER A 356 -1.58 5.72 -13.56
N SER A 357 -1.80 4.44 -13.24
CA SER A 357 -0.82 3.36 -13.38
C SER A 357 -0.89 2.66 -14.73
N GLU A 358 -2.08 2.47 -15.29
CA GLU A 358 -2.30 1.64 -16.48
C GLU A 358 -2.85 2.40 -17.68
N TYR A 359 -3.77 3.35 -17.49
CA TYR A 359 -4.46 4.02 -18.61
C TYR A 359 -3.71 5.24 -19.16
N ILE A 360 -3.35 6.22 -18.31
CA ILE A 360 -2.94 7.55 -18.77
C ILE A 360 -1.64 7.52 -19.59
N SER A 361 -0.70 6.63 -19.23
CA SER A 361 0.57 6.47 -19.95
C SER A 361 0.39 5.88 -21.34
N LEU A 362 -0.63 5.05 -21.56
CA LEU A 362 -1.00 4.54 -22.88
C LEU A 362 -1.63 5.64 -23.75
N LEU A 363 -2.44 6.51 -23.13
CA LEU A 363 -3.18 7.57 -23.83
C LEU A 363 -2.28 8.73 -24.26
N ILE A 364 -1.56 9.37 -23.34
CA ILE A 364 -0.76 10.58 -23.64
C ILE A 364 0.74 10.34 -23.71
N GLY A 365 1.19 9.10 -23.46
CA GLY A 365 2.59 8.74 -23.39
C GLY A 365 3.21 8.97 -22.01
N GLN A 366 4.33 8.29 -21.75
CA GLN A 366 5.02 8.35 -20.47
C GLN A 366 5.62 9.74 -20.22
N SER A 367 6.20 10.34 -21.26
CA SER A 367 6.85 11.66 -21.16
C SER A 367 5.89 12.75 -20.70
N MET A 368 4.66 12.75 -21.24
CA MET A 368 3.63 13.71 -20.87
C MET A 368 3.01 13.39 -19.51
N SER A 369 2.85 12.10 -19.19
CA SER A 369 2.35 11.66 -17.89
C SER A 369 3.27 12.08 -16.73
N GLU A 370 4.59 12.00 -16.93
CA GLU A 370 5.59 12.50 -15.97
C GLU A 370 5.55 14.02 -15.86
N PHE A 371 5.45 14.74 -16.99
CA PHE A 371 5.42 16.21 -16.99
C PHE A 371 4.23 16.79 -16.19
N TYR A 372 3.07 16.15 -16.27
CA TYR A 372 1.85 16.55 -15.57
C TYR A 372 1.66 15.89 -14.18
N ASP A 373 2.68 15.24 -13.61
CA ASP A 373 2.62 14.54 -12.31
C ASP A 373 1.51 13.48 -12.20
N LEU A 374 1.18 12.80 -13.31
CA LEU A 374 0.02 11.89 -13.39
C LEU A 374 0.35 10.47 -12.94
N LEU A 375 1.63 10.06 -12.98
CA LEU A 375 2.06 8.73 -12.55
C LEU A 375 1.99 8.58 -11.02
N PRO A 376 1.72 7.36 -10.50
CA PRO A 376 1.75 7.10 -9.06
C PRO A 376 3.15 7.29 -8.49
N LYS A 377 3.25 7.72 -7.22
CA LYS A 377 4.54 7.76 -6.50
C LYS A 377 4.98 6.35 -6.11
N THR A 378 6.30 6.14 -6.01
CA THR A 378 6.89 4.90 -5.49
C THR A 378 6.65 4.71 -4.00
N GLU A 379 6.75 5.80 -3.24
CA GLU A 379 6.72 5.81 -1.78
C GLU A 379 6.17 7.16 -1.30
N GLY A 380 5.60 7.17 -0.09
CA GLY A 380 5.09 8.40 0.53
C GLY A 380 3.82 8.95 -0.13
N TYR A 381 3.48 10.18 0.22
CA TYR A 381 2.37 10.94 -0.34
C TYR A 381 2.80 11.77 -1.55
N SER A 382 1.88 12.01 -2.48
CA SER A 382 2.10 12.95 -3.58
C SER A 382 1.97 14.40 -3.08
N ASN A 383 2.76 15.32 -3.65
CA ASN A 383 2.84 16.72 -3.25
C ASN A 383 2.30 17.70 -4.29
N CYS A 384 1.58 17.23 -5.32
CA CYS A 384 1.04 18.12 -6.36
C CYS A 384 -0.23 18.87 -5.95
N TYR A 385 -0.86 18.51 -4.82
CA TYR A 385 -2.10 19.12 -4.36
C TYR A 385 -2.00 20.65 -4.27
N ASN A 386 -2.84 21.34 -5.03
CA ASN A 386 -2.92 22.79 -5.09
C ASN A 386 -4.39 23.23 -5.17
N PRO A 387 -4.97 23.73 -4.06
CA PRO A 387 -6.38 24.13 -4.04
C PRO A 387 -6.67 25.31 -4.97
N LYS A 388 -5.67 26.06 -5.43
CA LYS A 388 -5.88 27.17 -6.37
C LYS A 388 -6.12 26.72 -7.81
N LEU A 389 -5.88 25.46 -8.15
CA LEU A 389 -6.16 24.97 -9.51
C LEU A 389 -7.66 24.96 -9.76
N ASN A 390 -8.04 25.27 -11.00
CA ASN A 390 -9.43 25.21 -11.44
C ASN A 390 -9.90 23.75 -11.52
N PRO A 391 -10.88 23.30 -10.71
CA PRO A 391 -11.32 21.90 -10.73
C PRO A 391 -12.34 21.59 -11.84
N GLN A 392 -12.84 22.60 -12.58
CA GLN A 392 -13.83 22.39 -13.63
C GLN A 392 -13.25 21.58 -14.80
N THR A 393 -14.04 20.66 -15.33
CA THR A 393 -13.71 20.02 -16.62
C THR A 393 -13.60 21.09 -17.72
N PHE A 394 -12.48 21.09 -18.43
CA PHE A 394 -12.21 21.93 -19.59
C PHE A 394 -13.16 21.59 -20.71
N HIS A 395 -13.68 22.63 -21.35
CA HIS A 395 -14.61 22.48 -22.45
C HIS A 395 -13.95 21.84 -23.66
N SER A 396 -12.70 22.21 -23.94
CA SER A 396 -11.88 21.62 -25.01
C SER A 396 -11.59 20.14 -24.78
N PHE A 397 -11.49 19.69 -23.52
CA PHE A 397 -11.42 18.27 -23.19
C PHE A 397 -12.76 17.58 -23.55
N ALA A 398 -13.86 18.02 -22.95
CA ALA A 398 -15.17 17.36 -23.05
C ALA A 398 -15.79 17.35 -24.48
N ALA A 399 -15.48 18.35 -25.29
CA ALA A 399 -16.08 18.52 -26.62
C ALA A 399 -15.11 18.30 -27.79
N ALA A 400 -13.81 18.05 -27.54
CA ALA A 400 -12.85 17.73 -28.59
C ALA A 400 -11.85 16.64 -28.17
N ALA A 401 -10.95 16.93 -27.21
CA ALA A 401 -9.80 16.05 -26.98
C ALA A 401 -10.17 14.64 -26.46
N SER A 402 -11.17 14.52 -25.58
CA SER A 402 -11.64 13.20 -25.10
C SER A 402 -12.46 12.42 -26.12
N ARG A 403 -12.75 13.00 -27.29
CA ARG A 403 -13.55 12.41 -28.37
C ARG A 403 -12.72 11.88 -29.52
N VAL A 404 -11.41 12.19 -29.53
CA VAL A 404 -10.50 11.66 -30.56
C VAL A 404 -10.39 10.14 -30.44
N SER A 405 -10.58 9.57 -29.24
CA SER A 405 -10.63 8.13 -29.03
C SER A 405 -11.79 7.45 -29.75
N HIS A 406 -12.78 8.17 -30.29
CA HIS A 406 -13.81 7.56 -31.13
C HIS A 406 -13.25 6.89 -32.39
N SER A 407 -12.03 7.25 -32.85
CA SER A 407 -11.37 6.51 -33.94
C SER A 407 -10.90 5.12 -33.51
N THR A 408 -10.72 4.87 -32.20
CA THR A 408 -10.32 3.56 -31.67
C THR A 408 -11.48 2.57 -31.54
N ILE A 409 -12.73 3.01 -31.74
CA ILE A 409 -13.92 2.17 -31.63
C ILE A 409 -13.85 1.08 -32.71
N ASN A 410 -13.88 -0.17 -32.28
CA ASN A 410 -13.92 -1.30 -33.19
C ASN A 410 -15.36 -1.53 -33.65
N GLY A 411 -15.61 -1.36 -34.95
CA GLY A 411 -16.92 -1.58 -35.54
C GLY A 411 -17.42 -3.02 -35.48
N VAL A 412 -16.50 -4.00 -35.38
CA VAL A 412 -16.85 -5.42 -35.33
C VAL A 412 -16.01 -6.12 -34.27
N PHE A 413 -16.65 -6.61 -33.22
CA PHE A 413 -15.98 -7.47 -32.24
C PHE A 413 -16.53 -8.89 -32.29
N THR A 414 -15.64 -9.84 -32.02
CA THR A 414 -15.94 -11.27 -31.97
C THR A 414 -16.21 -11.67 -30.53
N TYR A 415 -17.26 -12.46 -30.31
CA TYR A 415 -17.68 -12.93 -29.00
C TYR A 415 -17.91 -14.44 -29.03
N THR A 416 -17.62 -15.12 -27.92
CA THR A 416 -17.88 -16.55 -27.79
C THR A 416 -19.25 -16.78 -27.18
N GLY A 417 -20.19 -17.27 -27.99
CA GLY A 417 -21.55 -17.59 -27.58
C GLY A 417 -21.65 -18.69 -26.52
N PRO A 418 -22.84 -18.88 -25.91
CA PRO A 418 -23.03 -19.85 -24.83
C PRO A 418 -22.76 -21.32 -25.21
N GLN A 419 -22.79 -21.66 -26.51
CA GLN A 419 -22.47 -23.01 -27.01
C GLN A 419 -21.02 -23.11 -27.52
N GLY A 420 -20.19 -22.10 -27.29
CA GLY A 420 -18.77 -22.05 -27.69
C GLY A 420 -18.53 -21.61 -29.14
N GLN A 421 -19.57 -21.20 -29.86
CA GLN A 421 -19.45 -20.66 -31.22
C GLN A 421 -18.88 -19.24 -31.21
N GLN A 422 -18.04 -18.89 -32.19
CA GLN A 422 -17.59 -17.51 -32.40
C GLN A 422 -18.66 -16.77 -33.22
N GLU A 423 -19.14 -15.65 -32.69
CA GLU A 423 -20.11 -14.76 -33.33
C GLU A 423 -19.47 -13.39 -33.53
N GLN A 424 -19.61 -12.80 -34.72
CA GLN A 424 -19.20 -11.44 -34.99
C GLN A 424 -20.43 -10.54 -34.99
N TYR A 425 -20.31 -9.39 -34.33
CA TYR A 425 -21.38 -8.41 -34.27
C TYR A 425 -20.89 -7.06 -34.74
N LYS A 426 -21.71 -6.43 -35.58
CA LYS A 426 -21.55 -5.03 -35.92
C LYS A 426 -22.07 -4.18 -34.76
N LEU A 427 -21.35 -3.10 -34.44
CA LEU A 427 -21.67 -2.24 -33.31
C LEU A 427 -23.11 -1.71 -33.42
N HIS A 428 -23.55 -1.23 -34.59
CA HIS A 428 -24.87 -0.64 -34.76
C HIS A 428 -26.03 -1.62 -34.50
N GLU A 429 -25.83 -2.93 -34.71
CA GLU A 429 -26.84 -3.97 -34.44
C GLU A 429 -27.05 -4.22 -32.93
N LYS A 430 -26.08 -3.81 -32.10
CA LYS A 430 -26.06 -4.07 -30.65
C LYS A 430 -26.12 -2.81 -29.80
N LEU A 431 -26.14 -1.62 -30.39
CA LEU A 431 -26.43 -0.38 -29.67
C LEU A 431 -27.79 -0.51 -28.95
N PHE A 432 -27.80 -0.27 -27.63
CA PHE A 432 -28.96 -0.44 -26.76
C PHE A 432 -29.55 -1.87 -26.67
N ASN A 433 -28.88 -2.90 -27.20
CA ASN A 433 -29.31 -4.29 -27.08
C ASN A 433 -28.30 -5.10 -26.23
N LEU A 434 -28.65 -5.27 -24.96
CA LEU A 434 -27.79 -5.88 -23.95
C LEU A 434 -28.25 -7.30 -23.54
N GLU A 435 -29.26 -7.88 -24.20
CA GLU A 435 -29.86 -9.14 -23.70
C GLU A 435 -28.88 -10.31 -23.66
N PHE A 436 -27.91 -10.34 -24.57
CA PHE A 436 -26.98 -11.46 -24.69
C PHE A 436 -25.99 -11.54 -23.52
N ILE A 437 -25.70 -10.44 -22.80
CA ILE A 437 -24.82 -10.51 -21.62
C ILE A 437 -25.47 -11.19 -20.43
N PHE A 438 -26.80 -11.27 -20.41
CA PHE A 438 -27.54 -11.99 -19.39
C PHE A 438 -27.58 -13.49 -19.64
N GLN A 439 -27.14 -13.97 -20.82
CA GLN A 439 -27.02 -15.40 -21.10
C GLN A 439 -25.97 -16.05 -20.20
N LYS A 440 -26.04 -17.38 -20.02
CA LYS A 440 -25.04 -18.12 -19.23
C LYS A 440 -23.64 -17.83 -19.76
N ASP A 441 -22.74 -17.42 -18.86
CA ASP A 441 -21.36 -17.01 -19.15
C ASP A 441 -21.24 -15.78 -20.09
N GLY A 442 -22.36 -15.09 -20.34
CA GLY A 442 -22.50 -13.92 -21.20
C GLY A 442 -21.49 -12.81 -20.92
N PHE A 443 -21.61 -12.24 -19.73
CA PHE A 443 -20.75 -11.18 -19.23
C PHE A 443 -19.27 -11.59 -19.12
N LEU A 444 -19.00 -12.81 -18.65
CA LEU A 444 -17.64 -13.38 -18.55
C LEU A 444 -16.97 -13.44 -19.91
N ASN A 445 -17.64 -14.02 -20.90
CA ASN A 445 -17.13 -14.12 -22.26
C ASN A 445 -16.93 -12.74 -22.89
N MET A 446 -17.74 -11.74 -22.50
CA MET A 446 -17.57 -10.37 -22.97
C MET A 446 -16.34 -9.71 -22.35
N VAL A 447 -16.09 -9.86 -21.05
CA VAL A 447 -14.84 -9.37 -20.42
C VAL A 447 -13.61 -9.99 -21.10
N LYS A 448 -13.66 -11.29 -21.41
CA LYS A 448 -12.58 -11.95 -22.18
C LYS A 448 -12.45 -11.37 -23.60
N ALA A 449 -13.57 -11.12 -24.28
CA ALA A 449 -13.58 -10.55 -25.61
C ALA A 449 -12.93 -9.15 -25.63
N LEU A 450 -13.30 -8.27 -24.69
CA LEU A 450 -12.78 -6.90 -24.63
C LEU A 450 -11.30 -6.83 -24.24
N THR A 451 -10.84 -7.75 -23.39
CA THR A 451 -9.44 -7.78 -22.92
C THR A 451 -8.48 -8.46 -23.90
N SER A 452 -8.98 -9.22 -24.89
CA SER A 452 -8.16 -9.99 -25.83
C SER A 452 -8.12 -9.43 -27.25
N GLN A 453 -9.11 -8.64 -27.66
CA GLN A 453 -9.19 -8.10 -29.02
C GLN A 453 -8.62 -6.70 -29.11
N SER A 454 -7.92 -6.45 -30.21
CA SER A 454 -7.42 -5.11 -30.56
C SER A 454 -8.57 -4.14 -30.75
N CYS A 455 -8.38 -2.92 -30.26
CA CYS A 455 -9.17 -1.79 -30.74
C CYS A 455 -8.61 -1.31 -32.09
N ASP A 456 -9.24 -0.30 -32.68
CA ASP A 456 -8.69 0.34 -33.88
C ASP A 456 -7.54 1.30 -33.50
N THR A 457 -6.69 1.66 -34.47
CA THR A 457 -5.60 2.61 -34.24
C THR A 457 -6.17 4.01 -34.04
N GLN A 458 -5.65 4.75 -33.06
CA GLN A 458 -6.01 6.15 -32.90
C GLN A 458 -5.30 7.00 -33.95
N ASP A 459 -5.91 7.09 -35.13
CA ASP A 459 -5.47 7.92 -36.23
C ASP A 459 -6.68 8.55 -36.95
N GLN A 460 -6.46 9.03 -38.16
CA GLN A 460 -7.50 9.68 -38.96
C GLN A 460 -8.54 8.71 -39.57
N PHE A 461 -8.38 7.40 -39.42
CA PHE A 461 -9.34 6.43 -39.95
C PHE A 461 -10.41 6.12 -38.91
N PHE A 462 -11.64 5.89 -39.37
CA PHE A 462 -12.78 5.57 -38.51
C PHE A 462 -13.53 4.37 -39.04
N SER A 463 -14.22 3.67 -38.15
CA SER A 463 -15.14 2.62 -38.55
C SER A 463 -16.42 3.21 -39.17
N GLU A 464 -16.87 2.63 -40.30
CA GLU A 464 -18.17 2.92 -40.94
C GLU A 464 -19.34 2.84 -39.94
N GLU A 465 -19.19 2.02 -38.89
CA GLU A 465 -20.16 1.83 -37.82
C GLU A 465 -20.44 3.09 -36.98
N VAL A 466 -19.46 3.98 -36.85
CA VAL A 466 -19.61 5.25 -36.11
C VAL A 466 -19.73 6.46 -37.03
N THR A 467 -19.46 6.31 -38.32
CA THR A 467 -19.50 7.39 -39.30
C THR A 467 -20.78 7.37 -40.15
N GLU A 468 -21.32 6.19 -40.45
CA GLU A 468 -22.52 6.02 -41.28
C GLU A 468 -23.69 5.35 -40.54
N HIS A 469 -23.42 4.47 -39.58
CA HIS A 469 -24.43 3.62 -38.93
C HIS A 469 -24.72 3.97 -37.46
N LEU A 470 -24.14 5.04 -36.91
CA LEU A 470 -24.32 5.36 -35.48
C LEU A 470 -25.79 5.68 -35.16
N PHE A 471 -26.37 4.93 -34.21
CA PHE A 471 -27.78 5.03 -33.84
C PHE A 471 -28.75 4.81 -35.02
N GLU A 472 -28.35 4.01 -36.00
CA GLU A 472 -29.23 3.61 -37.09
C GLU A 472 -30.51 2.94 -36.55
N THR A 473 -31.64 3.29 -37.15
CA THR A 473 -32.93 2.63 -36.91
C THR A 473 -33.23 1.67 -38.05
N THR A 474 -33.87 0.54 -37.74
CA THR A 474 -34.14 -0.57 -38.69
C THR A 474 -34.85 -0.15 -39.98
N ASP A 475 -35.56 0.99 -39.98
CA ASP A 475 -36.36 1.45 -41.11
C ASP A 475 -35.63 2.47 -42.01
N ALA A 476 -34.49 3.01 -41.59
CA ALA A 476 -33.82 4.14 -42.26
C ALA A 476 -32.67 3.73 -43.20
N GLY A 477 -31.94 2.65 -42.90
CA GLY A 477 -30.75 2.24 -43.66
C GLY A 477 -29.54 3.17 -43.50
N THR A 478 -29.63 4.17 -42.63
CA THR A 478 -28.60 5.20 -42.37
C THR A 478 -28.67 5.68 -40.92
N GLY A 479 -27.51 5.99 -40.34
CA GLY A 479 -27.34 6.54 -39.00
C GLY A 479 -26.84 7.99 -38.96
N SER A 480 -26.15 8.33 -37.87
CA SER A 480 -25.50 9.63 -37.64
C SER A 480 -24.00 9.56 -37.89
N ASP A 481 -23.40 10.68 -38.28
CA ASP A 481 -21.96 10.83 -38.48
C ASP A 481 -21.29 11.41 -37.23
N LEU A 482 -20.60 10.57 -36.45
CA LEU A 482 -20.01 10.96 -35.17
C LEU A 482 -18.86 11.97 -35.32
N PRO A 483 -17.84 11.77 -36.19
CA PRO A 483 -16.78 12.76 -36.37
C PRO A 483 -17.27 14.09 -36.95
N ALA A 484 -18.28 14.07 -37.84
CA ALA A 484 -18.91 15.30 -38.31
C ALA A 484 -19.69 16.01 -37.19
N ALA A 485 -20.38 15.25 -36.34
CA ALA A 485 -21.09 15.79 -35.17
C ALA A 485 -20.13 16.39 -34.13
N ASP A 486 -18.98 15.75 -33.89
CA ASP A 486 -17.94 16.23 -32.99
C ASP A 486 -17.27 17.52 -33.53
N THR A 487 -17.00 17.58 -34.83
CA THR A 487 -16.57 18.82 -35.52
C THR A 487 -17.58 19.95 -35.34
N ASN A 488 -18.86 19.68 -35.61
CA ASN A 488 -19.92 20.67 -35.43
C ASN A 488 -20.10 21.07 -33.96
N ARG A 489 -19.88 20.16 -33.00
CA ARG A 489 -19.91 20.48 -31.57
C ARG A 489 -18.85 21.52 -31.19
N GLY A 490 -17.65 21.46 -31.78
CA GLY A 490 -16.63 22.49 -31.59
C GLY A 490 -17.11 23.87 -32.05
N ARG A 491 -17.73 23.94 -33.24
CA ARG A 491 -18.32 25.17 -33.80
C ARG A 491 -19.46 25.71 -32.94
N GLU A 492 -20.37 24.85 -32.50
CA GLU A 492 -21.49 25.21 -31.61
C GLU A 492 -21.05 25.86 -30.30
N ASN A 493 -19.86 25.51 -29.86
CA ASN A 493 -19.27 25.95 -28.61
C ASN A 493 -18.27 27.10 -28.81
N GLY A 494 -18.09 27.58 -30.03
CA GLY A 494 -17.23 28.71 -30.39
C GLY A 494 -15.75 28.41 -30.18
N PHE A 495 -15.28 27.20 -30.51
CA PHE A 495 -13.85 26.89 -30.41
C PHE A 495 -13.05 27.69 -31.43
N GLN A 496 -11.90 28.19 -30.98
CA GLN A 496 -10.89 28.77 -31.86
C GLN A 496 -10.23 27.68 -32.71
N GLY A 497 -9.51 28.09 -33.76
CA GLY A 497 -8.73 27.18 -34.59
C GLY A 497 -7.60 26.49 -33.81
N TYR A 498 -7.10 25.40 -34.37
CA TYR A 498 -6.04 24.56 -33.78
C TYR A 498 -4.78 25.34 -33.39
N ASN A 499 -4.38 26.33 -34.18
CA ASN A 499 -3.24 27.21 -33.89
C ASN A 499 -3.35 27.93 -32.54
N ALA A 500 -4.54 28.33 -32.10
CA ALA A 500 -4.73 28.95 -30.79
C ALA A 500 -4.42 27.96 -29.65
N PHE A 501 -4.79 26.69 -29.84
CA PHE A 501 -4.51 25.63 -28.88
C PHE A 501 -3.03 25.22 -28.87
N ARG A 502 -2.33 25.26 -30.03
CA ARG A 502 -0.87 25.08 -30.08
C ARG A 502 -0.16 26.10 -29.20
N VAL A 503 -0.50 27.38 -29.35
CA VAL A 503 0.15 28.47 -28.61
C VAL A 503 -0.06 28.35 -27.10
N ILE A 504 -1.28 28.07 -26.63
CA ILE A 504 -1.51 27.88 -25.18
C ILE A 504 -0.88 26.60 -24.62
N CYS A 505 -0.64 25.62 -25.49
CA CYS A 505 0.13 24.41 -25.17
C CYS A 505 1.64 24.62 -25.27
N GLY A 506 2.11 25.85 -25.49
CA GLY A 506 3.53 26.18 -25.57
C GLY A 506 4.23 25.70 -26.84
N TYR A 507 3.46 25.27 -27.85
CA TYR A 507 3.98 24.93 -29.17
C TYR A 507 4.00 26.14 -30.10
N ASN A 508 4.86 26.09 -31.11
CA ASN A 508 4.92 27.14 -32.13
C ASN A 508 3.61 27.21 -32.90
N LYS A 509 3.15 28.45 -33.17
CA LYS A 509 2.10 28.73 -34.13
C LYS A 509 2.57 28.27 -35.52
N LEU A 510 1.67 27.65 -36.28
CA LEU A 510 1.92 27.33 -37.70
C LEU A 510 1.70 28.59 -38.52
N GLU A 511 2.69 28.99 -39.31
CA GLU A 511 2.66 30.19 -40.15
C GLU A 511 2.34 29.86 -41.61
N SER A 512 2.58 28.61 -42.03
CA SER A 512 2.39 28.14 -43.40
C SER A 512 1.87 26.70 -43.45
N TRP A 513 1.32 26.28 -44.59
CA TRP A 513 0.86 24.90 -44.80
C TRP A 513 1.99 23.88 -44.65
N ASP A 514 3.22 24.23 -45.01
CA ASP A 514 4.38 23.34 -44.91
C ASP A 514 4.70 22.96 -43.46
N ASP A 515 4.36 23.82 -42.49
CA ASP A 515 4.59 23.56 -41.06
C ASP A 515 3.79 22.33 -40.57
N PHE A 516 2.64 22.04 -41.20
CA PHE A 516 1.82 20.86 -40.88
C PHE A 516 2.56 19.54 -41.14
N SER A 517 3.49 19.49 -42.10
CA SER A 517 4.20 18.25 -42.46
C SER A 517 4.96 17.61 -41.29
N SER A 518 5.34 18.42 -40.29
CA SER A 518 6.07 17.97 -39.10
C SER A 518 5.18 17.44 -37.97
N ILE A 519 3.87 17.76 -38.00
CA ILE A 519 2.92 17.45 -36.93
C ILE A 519 1.86 16.43 -37.34
N LEU A 520 1.63 16.22 -38.64
CA LEU A 520 0.63 15.26 -39.13
C LEU A 520 1.17 13.84 -39.16
N ALA A 521 0.31 12.86 -38.90
CA ALA A 521 0.66 11.44 -39.06
C ALA A 521 1.00 11.10 -40.53
N LEU A 522 0.26 11.70 -41.47
CA LEU A 522 0.43 11.55 -42.91
C LEU A 522 0.71 12.91 -43.58
N PRO A 523 1.97 13.21 -43.95
CA PRO A 523 2.35 14.50 -44.54
C PRO A 523 1.60 14.86 -45.83
N GLU A 524 1.12 13.87 -46.60
CA GLU A 524 0.32 14.09 -47.81
C GLU A 524 -1.05 14.75 -47.53
N TYR A 525 -1.51 14.77 -46.28
CA TYR A 525 -2.75 15.44 -45.89
C TYR A 525 -2.61 16.97 -45.84
N VAL A 526 -1.40 17.52 -45.91
CA VAL A 526 -1.16 18.96 -46.01
C VAL A 526 -1.88 19.56 -47.22
N GLU A 527 -1.79 18.91 -48.39
CA GLU A 527 -2.47 19.39 -49.61
C GLU A 527 -4.00 19.24 -49.51
N LYS A 528 -4.50 18.22 -48.80
CA LYS A 528 -5.94 18.11 -48.53
C LYS A 528 -6.45 19.25 -47.65
N LEU A 529 -5.72 19.58 -46.58
CA LEU A 529 -6.04 20.69 -45.69
C LEU A 529 -6.05 22.02 -46.43
N LYS A 530 -5.02 22.27 -47.25
CA LYS A 530 -4.88 23.48 -48.08
C LYS A 530 -6.00 23.64 -49.11
N ASN A 531 -6.57 22.55 -49.61
CA ASN A 531 -7.71 22.58 -50.54
C ASN A 531 -9.05 22.81 -49.83
N LEU A 532 -9.15 22.50 -48.53
CA LEU A 532 -10.38 22.63 -47.74
C LEU A 532 -10.44 23.96 -46.99
N TYR A 533 -9.33 24.41 -46.42
CA TYR A 533 -9.24 25.57 -45.57
C TYR A 533 -8.52 26.72 -46.27
N PHE A 534 -8.97 27.95 -46.01
CA PHE A 534 -8.34 29.14 -46.58
C PHE A 534 -7.01 29.47 -45.90
N SER A 535 -6.97 29.40 -44.56
CA SER A 535 -5.79 29.68 -43.74
C SER A 535 -5.46 28.54 -42.77
N VAL A 536 -4.19 28.44 -42.36
CA VAL A 536 -3.74 27.53 -41.29
C VAL A 536 -4.41 27.82 -39.94
N ASP A 537 -4.87 29.06 -39.72
CA ASP A 537 -5.63 29.46 -38.53
C ASP A 537 -7.10 28.97 -38.56
N ASP A 538 -7.58 28.49 -39.72
CA ASP A 538 -8.97 28.05 -39.91
C ASP A 538 -9.19 26.60 -39.53
N VAL A 539 -8.14 25.78 -39.44
CA VAL A 539 -8.27 24.34 -39.15
C VAL A 539 -8.90 24.12 -37.77
N GLU A 540 -10.01 23.40 -37.69
CA GLU A 540 -10.68 23.12 -36.41
C GLU A 540 -9.86 22.23 -35.48
N LEU A 541 -10.02 22.47 -34.16
CA LEU A 541 -9.35 21.70 -33.11
C LEU A 541 -9.58 20.20 -33.26
N TYR A 542 -10.84 19.71 -33.28
CA TYR A 542 -11.11 18.27 -33.31
C TYR A 542 -10.50 17.59 -34.55
N VAL A 543 -10.64 18.21 -35.72
CA VAL A 543 -10.08 17.69 -36.99
C VAL A 543 -8.56 17.62 -36.90
N ALA A 544 -7.90 18.68 -36.45
CA ALA A 544 -6.45 18.67 -36.31
C ALA A 544 -5.97 17.63 -35.30
N LEU A 545 -6.64 17.50 -34.14
CA LEU A 545 -6.30 16.50 -33.11
C LEU A 545 -6.38 15.06 -33.64
N ALA A 546 -7.35 14.75 -34.50
CA ALA A 546 -7.47 13.43 -35.13
C ALA A 546 -6.38 13.17 -36.20
N LEU A 547 -5.79 14.22 -36.76
CA LEU A 547 -4.72 14.13 -37.76
C LEU A 547 -3.31 14.22 -37.16
N GLU A 548 -3.17 14.59 -35.87
CA GLU A 548 -1.87 14.72 -35.22
C GLU A 548 -1.13 13.39 -35.23
N LYS A 549 0.17 13.45 -35.49
CA LYS A 549 1.07 12.33 -35.27
C LYS A 549 1.12 12.02 -33.76
N PRO A 550 0.82 10.78 -33.34
CA PRO A 550 0.94 10.39 -31.95
C PRO A 550 2.37 10.56 -31.41
N LEU A 551 2.47 10.88 -30.11
CA LEU A 551 3.75 10.93 -29.38
C LEU A 551 4.21 9.49 -29.00
N ASP A 552 4.54 9.27 -27.72
CA ASP A 552 4.81 7.96 -27.12
C ASP A 552 3.55 7.31 -26.52
N GLY A 553 2.36 7.85 -26.83
CA GLY A 553 1.03 7.29 -26.53
C GLY A 553 0.13 7.32 -27.78
N THR A 554 -1.19 7.35 -27.60
CA THR A 554 -2.15 7.40 -28.72
C THR A 554 -2.49 8.82 -29.21
N LEU A 555 -2.16 9.85 -28.42
CA LEU A 555 -2.43 11.26 -28.75
C LEU A 555 -1.18 12.01 -29.24
N GLY A 556 -1.39 13.01 -30.10
CA GLY A 556 -0.36 13.95 -30.53
C GLY A 556 -0.13 15.11 -29.56
N GLU A 557 0.67 16.08 -29.99
CA GLU A 557 1.16 17.21 -29.18
C GLU A 557 0.05 17.96 -28.42
N VAL A 558 -0.93 18.52 -29.13
CA VAL A 558 -1.99 19.33 -28.52
C VAL A 558 -3.01 18.45 -27.80
N GLY A 559 -3.30 17.27 -28.36
CA GLY A 559 -4.19 16.29 -27.71
C GLY A 559 -3.67 15.89 -26.34
N ALA A 560 -2.40 15.47 -26.26
CA ALA A 560 -1.73 15.09 -25.03
C ALA A 560 -1.59 16.26 -24.04
N CYS A 561 -1.40 17.49 -24.53
CA CYS A 561 -1.39 18.69 -23.69
C CYS A 561 -2.75 18.95 -23.03
N ILE A 562 -3.86 18.94 -23.80
CA ILE A 562 -5.21 19.20 -23.26
C ILE A 562 -5.63 18.11 -22.28
N VAL A 563 -5.42 16.84 -22.64
CA VAL A 563 -5.74 15.69 -21.77
C VAL A 563 -4.85 15.67 -20.54
N GLY A 564 -3.54 15.83 -20.69
CA GLY A 564 -2.60 15.87 -19.56
C GLY A 564 -2.91 16.98 -18.57
N ALA A 565 -3.21 18.19 -19.06
CA ALA A 565 -3.65 19.29 -18.21
C ALA A 565 -4.98 18.99 -17.51
N GLN A 566 -5.95 18.38 -18.20
CA GLN A 566 -7.23 18.02 -17.59
C GLN A 566 -7.06 17.02 -16.44
N PHE A 567 -6.30 15.94 -16.65
CA PHE A 567 -6.05 14.93 -15.61
C PHE A 567 -5.21 15.50 -14.46
N HIS A 568 -4.28 16.43 -14.76
CA HIS A 568 -3.54 17.16 -13.72
C HIS A 568 -4.49 17.93 -12.81
N HIS A 569 -5.49 18.59 -13.39
CA HIS A 569 -6.50 19.32 -12.62
C HIS A 569 -7.42 18.37 -11.84
N TYR A 570 -7.85 17.25 -12.42
CA TYR A 570 -8.61 16.23 -11.68
C TYR A 570 -7.85 15.68 -10.47
N LYS A 571 -6.54 15.44 -10.62
CA LYS A 571 -5.69 14.93 -9.55
C LYS A 571 -5.34 16.01 -8.53
N CYS A 572 -4.69 17.09 -8.98
CA CYS A 572 -4.03 18.05 -8.10
C CYS A 572 -4.96 19.12 -7.54
N ALA A 573 -6.18 19.30 -8.06
CA ALA A 573 -7.19 20.17 -7.45
C ALA A 573 -8.08 19.46 -6.41
N ASP A 574 -7.99 18.12 -6.32
CA ASP A 574 -8.86 17.28 -5.48
C ASP A 574 -8.18 16.94 -4.15
N ARG A 575 -8.73 17.42 -3.02
CA ARG A 575 -8.17 17.11 -1.70
C ARG A 575 -8.31 15.64 -1.31
N LEU A 576 -9.22 14.89 -1.96
CA LEU A 576 -9.53 13.51 -1.65
C LEU A 576 -8.82 12.51 -2.57
N TRP A 577 -7.99 12.98 -3.51
CA TRP A 577 -7.15 12.12 -4.34
C TRP A 577 -6.32 11.19 -3.47
N TYR A 578 -6.35 9.89 -3.76
CA TYR A 578 -5.90 8.86 -2.82
C TYR A 578 -4.46 9.05 -2.31
N GLU A 579 -3.54 9.56 -3.14
CA GLU A 579 -2.13 9.77 -2.78
C GLU A 579 -1.85 10.97 -1.88
N PHE A 580 -2.85 11.78 -1.52
CA PHE A 580 -2.64 12.95 -0.67
C PHE A 580 -2.91 12.66 0.80
N GLU A 581 -2.15 13.32 1.67
CA GLU A 581 -2.30 13.20 3.13
C GLU A 581 -3.71 13.56 3.60
N SER A 582 -4.35 14.53 2.92
CA SER A 582 -5.73 14.96 3.16
C SER A 582 -6.77 13.86 2.89
N ALA A 583 -6.47 12.89 2.04
CA ALA A 583 -7.33 11.73 1.80
C ALA A 583 -7.25 10.71 2.95
N LYS A 584 -6.33 10.87 3.90
CA LYS A 584 -6.14 10.04 5.11
C LYS A 584 -6.00 8.53 4.83
N PHE A 585 -5.37 8.16 3.73
CA PHE A 585 -4.89 6.78 3.53
C PHE A 585 -3.51 6.63 4.17
N SER A 586 -3.31 5.59 4.97
CA SER A 586 -1.98 5.21 5.47
C SER A 586 -1.05 4.82 4.32
N ILE A 587 0.27 4.89 4.53
CA ILE A 587 1.26 4.48 3.51
C ILE A 587 1.03 3.01 3.08
N GLU A 588 0.59 2.15 3.99
CA GLU A 588 0.25 0.76 3.71
C GLU A 588 -0.96 0.64 2.79
N GLN A 589 -2.00 1.43 3.06
CA GLN A 589 -3.17 1.51 2.17
C GLN A 589 -2.79 2.07 0.81
N LEU A 590 -1.92 3.08 0.74
CA LEU A 590 -1.40 3.60 -0.53
C LEU A 590 -0.65 2.52 -1.31
N ASN A 591 0.23 1.78 -0.65
CA ASN A 591 1.01 0.72 -1.30
C ASN A 591 0.10 -0.42 -1.78
N SER A 592 -0.95 -0.75 -1.02
CA SER A 592 -1.99 -1.70 -1.43
C SER A 592 -2.73 -1.23 -2.69
N ILE A 593 -3.24 0.01 -2.65
CA ILE A 593 -3.93 0.63 -3.79
C ILE A 593 -3.01 0.66 -5.02
N ARG A 594 -1.75 1.10 -4.86
CA ARG A 594 -0.74 1.16 -5.94
C ARG A 594 -0.43 -0.19 -6.56
N SER A 595 -0.47 -1.27 -5.77
CA SER A 595 -0.26 -2.64 -6.24
C SER A 595 -1.47 -3.26 -6.95
N THR A 596 -2.62 -2.60 -6.91
CA THR A 596 -3.85 -3.12 -7.52
C THR A 596 -3.85 -2.82 -9.02
N THR A 597 -3.94 -3.87 -9.83
CA THR A 597 -4.04 -3.81 -11.30
C THR A 597 -5.47 -4.05 -11.79
N LEU A 598 -5.77 -3.72 -13.05
CA LEU A 598 -7.09 -4.00 -13.62
C LEU A 598 -7.38 -5.50 -13.63
N SER A 599 -6.38 -6.35 -13.91
CA SER A 599 -6.50 -7.81 -13.84
C SER A 599 -6.90 -8.28 -12.44
N SER A 600 -6.32 -7.70 -11.38
CA SER A 600 -6.67 -8.02 -9.99
C SER A 600 -8.09 -7.58 -9.62
N VAL A 601 -8.57 -6.46 -10.18
CA VAL A 601 -9.95 -6.00 -10.04
C VAL A 601 -10.91 -6.97 -10.73
N ILE A 602 -10.57 -7.42 -11.95
CA ILE A 602 -11.33 -8.44 -12.69
C ILE A 602 -11.41 -9.74 -11.89
N CYS A 603 -10.29 -10.28 -11.42
CA CYS A 603 -10.29 -11.50 -10.62
C CYS A 603 -11.06 -11.38 -9.29
N SER A 604 -11.08 -10.19 -8.69
CA SER A 604 -11.80 -9.94 -7.43
C SER A 604 -13.31 -9.82 -7.64
N ALA A 605 -13.72 -9.16 -8.73
CA ALA A 605 -15.12 -8.98 -9.09
C ALA A 605 -15.74 -10.23 -9.71
N MET A 606 -14.92 -11.09 -10.33
CA MET A 606 -15.35 -12.25 -11.11
C MET A 606 -14.33 -13.41 -11.01
N PRO A 607 -14.19 -14.06 -9.84
CA PRO A 607 -13.24 -15.16 -9.67
C PRO A 607 -13.46 -16.33 -10.65
N GLU A 608 -14.68 -16.51 -11.16
CA GLU A 608 -15.05 -17.52 -12.14
C GLU A 608 -14.44 -17.33 -13.54
N ILE A 609 -13.85 -16.16 -13.85
CA ILE A 609 -13.29 -15.87 -15.18
C ILE A 609 -12.10 -16.77 -15.54
N GLY A 610 -11.40 -17.31 -14.54
CA GLY A 610 -10.27 -18.20 -14.70
C GLY A 610 -8.96 -17.45 -14.96
N GLU A 611 -8.54 -17.32 -16.21
CA GLU A 611 -7.28 -16.65 -16.58
C GLU A 611 -7.57 -15.38 -17.39
N ILE A 612 -6.86 -14.29 -17.06
CA ILE A 612 -6.96 -12.97 -17.72
C ILE A 612 -5.55 -12.43 -18.01
N PRO A 613 -5.33 -11.62 -19.07
CA PRO A 613 -4.04 -10.98 -19.30
C PRO A 613 -3.61 -10.10 -18.12
N GLN A 614 -2.36 -10.23 -17.69
CA GLN A 614 -1.77 -9.41 -16.62
C GLN A 614 -1.88 -7.90 -16.92
N PHE A 615 -1.73 -7.50 -18.19
CA PHE A 615 -1.97 -6.13 -18.65
C PHE A 615 -3.29 -6.09 -19.43
N SER A 616 -4.41 -6.01 -18.71
CA SER A 616 -5.76 -6.13 -19.27
C SER A 616 -6.19 -4.95 -20.16
N LEU A 617 -5.32 -3.96 -20.41
CA LEU A 617 -5.51 -2.87 -21.38
C LEU A 617 -4.66 -3.00 -22.65
N ARG A 618 -3.79 -4.03 -22.74
CA ARG A 618 -2.82 -4.20 -23.84
C ARG A 618 -3.03 -5.51 -24.59
N ILE A 619 -2.63 -5.54 -25.86
CA ILE A 619 -2.61 -6.76 -26.67
C ILE A 619 -1.34 -7.54 -26.38
N GLN A 620 -1.48 -8.85 -26.10
CA GLN A 620 -0.34 -9.76 -25.95
C GLN A 620 0.24 -10.09 -27.33
N SER A 621 1.13 -9.22 -27.85
CA SER A 621 2.00 -9.57 -28.98
C SER A 621 3.46 -9.35 -28.61
N SER A 622 4.29 -10.32 -28.97
CA SER A 622 5.74 -10.39 -28.75
C SER A 622 6.49 -9.18 -29.34
N ASP A 623 7.44 -8.67 -28.57
CA ASP A 623 8.57 -7.82 -29.00
C ASP A 623 8.24 -6.43 -29.56
N HIS A 624 7.99 -5.43 -28.69
CA HIS A 624 8.46 -4.05 -28.93
C HIS A 624 8.73 -3.28 -27.63
N GLY A 625 10.01 -3.26 -27.20
CA GLY A 625 10.81 -2.05 -26.99
C GLY A 625 10.40 -0.92 -26.03
N PHE A 626 9.28 -0.95 -25.32
CA PHE A 626 8.89 0.11 -24.38
C PHE A 626 8.82 -0.39 -22.94
N SER A 627 9.91 -0.17 -22.19
CA SER A 627 9.97 -0.44 -20.75
C SER A 627 9.27 0.68 -19.96
N VAL A 628 7.97 0.55 -19.73
CA VAL A 628 7.34 1.27 -18.62
C VAL A 628 7.87 0.63 -17.34
N LYS A 629 8.67 1.36 -16.56
CA LYS A 629 9.04 0.94 -15.20
C LYS A 629 7.77 1.00 -14.36
N ILE A 630 6.98 -0.07 -14.36
CA ILE A 630 6.02 -0.31 -13.28
C ILE A 630 6.87 -0.51 -12.03
N LEU A 631 6.76 0.44 -11.12
CA LEU A 631 7.42 0.40 -9.84
C LEU A 631 6.75 -0.73 -9.05
N ASN A 632 7.40 -1.90 -9.06
CA ASN A 632 7.03 -3.19 -8.44
C ASN A 632 6.40 -4.28 -9.35
N SER A 633 7.00 -4.57 -10.50
CA SER A 633 6.90 -5.94 -11.06
C SER A 633 8.26 -6.63 -11.03
N PRO A 634 8.39 -7.82 -10.41
CA PRO A 634 9.53 -8.71 -10.67
C PRO A 634 9.55 -9.06 -12.15
N GLY A 635 10.73 -9.10 -12.76
CA GLY A 635 10.89 -9.16 -14.21
C GLY A 635 10.34 -10.41 -14.89
N GLY A 636 9.69 -10.17 -16.04
CA GLY A 636 9.88 -10.91 -17.30
C GLY A 636 9.57 -12.40 -17.35
N ARG A 637 8.28 -12.74 -17.51
CA ARG A 637 7.77 -13.82 -18.40
C ARG A 637 6.28 -13.58 -18.67
N SER A 638 5.86 -13.75 -19.92
CA SER A 638 4.49 -13.60 -20.41
C SER A 638 3.60 -14.79 -19.99
N SER A 639 3.14 -14.80 -18.74
CA SER A 639 2.14 -15.75 -18.24
C SER A 639 0.92 -14.99 -17.70
N GLY A 640 -0.29 -15.42 -18.07
CA GLY A 640 -1.53 -14.79 -17.61
C GLY A 640 -1.72 -14.86 -16.10
N GLU A 641 -2.60 -14.02 -15.57
CA GLU A 641 -2.96 -14.02 -14.16
C GLU A 641 -4.08 -15.05 -13.94
N HIS A 642 -3.80 -16.06 -13.12
CA HIS A 642 -4.79 -17.08 -12.77
C HIS A 642 -5.59 -16.59 -11.56
N CYS A 643 -6.89 -16.37 -11.73
CA CYS A 643 -7.82 -16.03 -10.67
C CYS A 643 -8.06 -17.28 -9.80
N SER A 644 -7.08 -17.66 -8.99
CA SER A 644 -7.32 -18.57 -7.87
C SER A 644 -8.20 -17.84 -6.86
N GLY A 645 -9.11 -18.54 -6.18
CA GLY A 645 -9.92 -17.97 -5.09
C GLY A 645 -9.11 -17.42 -3.89
N GLU A 646 -7.79 -17.27 -4.03
CA GLU A 646 -6.84 -16.67 -3.10
C GLU A 646 -6.57 -15.17 -3.38
N SER A 647 -7.29 -14.54 -4.32
CA SER A 647 -7.28 -13.06 -4.52
C SER A 647 -7.75 -12.25 -3.30
N LEU A 648 -8.08 -12.94 -2.20
CA LEU A 648 -8.16 -12.43 -0.82
C LEU A 648 -6.89 -11.72 -0.33
N THR A 649 -5.80 -11.70 -1.10
CA THR A 649 -4.51 -11.10 -0.71
C THR A 649 -4.61 -9.58 -0.49
N ILE A 650 -5.46 -8.88 -1.23
CA ILE A 650 -5.66 -7.42 -1.09
C ILE A 650 -6.44 -7.09 0.20
N ILE A 651 -7.38 -7.95 0.61
CA ILE A 651 -8.21 -7.78 1.81
C ILE A 651 -7.52 -8.30 3.08
N ARG A 652 -6.59 -9.26 2.95
CA ARG A 652 -5.67 -9.61 4.04
C ARG A 652 -4.78 -8.43 4.47
N MET A 653 -4.63 -7.38 3.66
CA MET A 653 -3.89 -6.18 4.08
C MET A 653 -4.63 -5.36 5.15
N THR A 654 -5.96 -5.42 5.22
CA THR A 654 -6.71 -4.72 6.29
C THR A 654 -6.56 -5.43 7.64
N TRP A 655 -6.22 -6.72 7.63
CA TRP A 655 -5.85 -7.49 8.82
C TRP A 655 -4.49 -7.08 9.41
N LEU A 656 -3.56 -6.58 8.59
CA LEU A 656 -2.28 -6.01 9.04
C LEU A 656 -2.44 -4.59 9.63
N LEU A 657 -3.52 -3.87 9.27
CA LEU A 657 -3.81 -2.52 9.77
C LEU A 657 -4.26 -2.50 11.23
N GLN A 658 -4.74 -3.62 11.79
CA GLN A 658 -5.10 -3.69 13.21
C GLN A 658 -3.87 -3.93 14.10
N ILE A 659 -2.89 -4.72 13.67
CA ILE A 659 -1.73 -5.12 14.51
C ILE A 659 -0.98 -3.90 15.09
N THR A 660 -1.00 -2.74 14.41
CA THR A 660 -0.26 -1.54 14.85
C THR A 660 -1.12 -0.49 15.56
N HIS A 661 -2.45 -0.67 15.63
CA HIS A 661 -3.37 0.27 16.30
C HIS A 661 -4.00 -0.28 17.59
N ILE A 662 -3.93 -1.59 17.85
CA ILE A 662 -4.66 -2.20 18.98
C ILE A 662 -4.16 -1.72 20.34
N PHE A 663 -2.86 -1.64 20.57
CA PHE A 663 -2.32 -1.15 21.86
C PHE A 663 -2.29 0.39 21.96
N ARG A 664 -2.46 1.11 20.84
CA ARG A 664 -2.35 2.58 20.78
C ARG A 664 -3.65 3.32 21.05
N SER A 665 -4.80 2.63 20.94
CA SER A 665 -6.14 3.21 21.10
C SER A 665 -6.87 2.74 22.36
N SER A 666 -6.48 1.59 22.92
CA SER A 666 -6.95 1.17 24.22
C SER A 666 -6.11 1.86 25.29
N GLY A 667 -6.65 2.87 25.96
CA GLY A 667 -6.20 3.28 27.29
C GLY A 667 -6.46 2.17 28.34
N GLN A 668 -6.20 0.91 28.00
CA GLN A 668 -6.14 -0.16 28.98
C GLN A 668 -4.84 0.04 29.74
N ASN A 669 -5.00 0.27 31.04
CA ASN A 669 -3.97 0.45 32.04
C ASN A 669 -2.77 -0.49 31.77
N GLU A 670 -1.74 0.02 31.10
CA GLU A 670 -0.42 -0.60 31.13
C GLU A 670 0.03 -0.51 32.59
N ASP A 671 0.21 -1.65 33.24
CA ASP A 671 0.73 -1.68 34.60
C ASP A 671 2.22 -1.30 34.54
N ASP A 672 2.50 0.01 34.58
CA ASP A 672 3.84 0.52 34.81
C ASP A 672 4.39 -0.13 36.09
N PRO A 673 5.58 -0.75 36.06
CA PRO A 673 6.05 -1.47 37.22
C PRO A 673 6.33 -0.48 38.36
N PRO A 674 5.69 -0.65 39.51
CA PRO A 674 5.76 0.29 40.63
C PRO A 674 7.12 0.27 41.37
N CYS A 675 8.04 -0.58 40.94
CA CYS A 675 9.27 -0.93 41.64
C CYS A 675 10.52 -0.26 41.06
N ALA A 676 10.43 1.04 40.75
CA ALA A 676 11.55 1.82 40.25
C ALA A 676 12.46 2.32 41.39
N PRO A 677 13.80 2.34 41.22
CA PRO A 677 14.69 3.01 42.16
C PRO A 677 14.41 4.53 42.24
N GLN A 678 14.80 5.16 43.36
CA GLN A 678 14.59 6.61 43.60
C GLN A 678 15.15 7.49 42.47
N SER A 679 14.50 8.63 42.22
CA SER A 679 14.83 9.50 41.08
C SER A 679 16.29 9.99 41.14
N LYS A 680 17.04 9.68 40.08
CA LYS A 680 18.34 10.29 39.80
C LYS A 680 18.11 11.66 39.15
N ARG A 681 18.95 12.65 39.47
CA ARG A 681 18.99 13.92 38.74
C ARG A 681 19.62 13.68 37.38
N CYS A 682 18.86 13.87 36.30
CA CYS A 682 19.31 13.65 34.93
C CYS A 682 19.78 14.95 34.28
N ASP A 683 20.86 14.89 33.50
CA ASP A 683 21.25 15.98 32.61
C ASP A 683 20.55 15.81 31.26
N GLN A 684 19.66 16.74 30.93
CA GLN A 684 18.93 16.75 29.65
C GLN A 684 19.86 16.95 28.45
N ASN A 685 21.07 17.49 28.65
CA ASN A 685 22.02 17.73 27.59
C ASN A 685 22.87 16.51 27.26
N ASP A 686 22.82 15.45 28.07
CA ASP A 686 23.61 14.26 27.87
C ASP A 686 23.15 13.49 26.63
N ILE A 687 24.14 13.13 25.82
CA ILE A 687 23.99 12.48 24.50
C ILE A 687 24.51 11.04 24.51
N TYR A 688 25.09 10.61 25.64
CA TYR A 688 25.55 9.24 25.82
C TYR A 688 24.55 8.46 26.66
N TYR A 689 24.42 7.17 26.37
CA TYR A 689 23.68 6.27 27.25
C TYR A 689 24.44 6.14 28.57
N SER A 690 23.74 6.25 29.70
CA SER A 690 24.27 5.75 30.97
C SER A 690 24.50 4.23 30.85
N MET A 691 25.39 3.68 31.67
CA MET A 691 25.68 2.24 31.61
C MET A 691 24.46 1.38 31.98
N ASP A 692 23.65 1.83 32.93
CA ASP A 692 22.46 1.10 33.38
C ASP A 692 21.20 1.47 32.60
N GLY A 693 21.27 2.35 31.60
CA GLY A 693 20.13 2.83 30.82
C GLY A 693 19.26 3.89 31.52
N SER A 694 19.57 4.27 32.77
CA SER A 694 18.84 5.35 33.45
C SER A 694 18.99 6.70 32.76
N CYS A 695 18.04 7.62 33.00
CA CYS A 695 18.00 8.97 32.40
C CYS A 695 17.85 9.02 30.87
N ASN A 696 17.52 7.90 30.22
CA ASN A 696 17.08 7.92 28.83
C ASN A 696 15.74 8.68 28.73
N ASN A 697 14.73 8.26 29.49
CA ASN A 697 13.52 9.04 29.70
C ASN A 697 13.74 10.09 30.80
N LEU A 698 13.45 11.36 30.50
CA LEU A 698 13.69 12.47 31.44
C LEU A 698 12.56 12.67 32.45
N ASN A 699 11.34 12.24 32.12
CA ASN A 699 10.18 12.32 33.00
C ASN A 699 10.21 11.19 34.04
N THR A 700 10.59 9.99 33.59
CA THR A 700 10.69 8.79 34.42
C THR A 700 12.06 8.14 34.24
N PRO A 701 13.11 8.61 34.95
CA PRO A 701 14.50 8.19 34.76
C PRO A 701 14.82 6.69 34.86
N SER A 702 13.95 5.91 35.48
CA SER A 702 14.09 4.46 35.67
C SER A 702 13.57 3.63 34.49
N TRP A 703 12.84 4.23 33.56
CA TRP A 703 12.29 3.53 32.40
C TRP A 703 13.39 3.02 31.48
N GLY A 704 13.39 1.70 31.25
CA GLY A 704 14.42 0.99 30.49
C GLY A 704 15.71 0.71 31.26
N GLN A 705 15.80 1.08 32.54
CA GLN A 705 16.98 0.88 33.37
C GLN A 705 17.18 -0.61 33.73
N ALA A 706 18.41 -1.09 33.70
CA ALA A 706 18.78 -2.42 34.19
C ALA A 706 18.47 -2.59 35.69
N GLY A 707 18.06 -3.81 36.07
CA GLY A 707 17.67 -4.14 37.44
C GLY A 707 16.24 -3.74 37.81
N THR A 708 15.42 -3.35 36.83
CA THR A 708 13.99 -3.05 37.00
C THR A 708 13.11 -4.20 36.48
N ALA A 709 11.81 -4.17 36.78
CA ALA A 709 10.88 -5.22 36.35
C ALA A 709 10.65 -5.25 34.83
N TYR A 710 10.26 -6.38 34.24
CA TYR A 710 9.72 -6.39 32.87
C TYR A 710 8.36 -5.70 32.83
N ALA A 711 8.03 -5.06 31.71
CA ALA A 711 6.68 -4.55 31.45
C ALA A 711 5.74 -5.68 31.03
N ARG A 712 4.43 -5.45 31.16
CA ARG A 712 3.38 -6.42 30.80
C ARG A 712 2.50 -5.85 29.70
N LEU A 713 2.43 -6.55 28.57
CA LEU A 713 1.48 -6.25 27.50
C LEU A 713 0.05 -6.65 27.87
N LEU A 714 -0.09 -7.74 28.62
CA LEU A 714 -1.34 -8.23 29.19
C LEU A 714 -1.14 -8.50 30.69
N PRO A 715 -2.19 -8.36 31.51
CA PRO A 715 -2.11 -8.67 32.95
C PRO A 715 -1.61 -10.09 33.18
N ALA A 716 -0.86 -10.31 34.26
CA ALA A 716 -0.39 -11.66 34.59
C ALA A 716 -1.53 -12.60 34.95
N ASN A 717 -1.35 -13.87 34.64
CA ASN A 717 -2.24 -14.97 34.97
C ASN A 717 -1.52 -15.95 35.91
N TYR A 718 -1.80 -15.81 37.20
CA TYR A 718 -1.40 -16.74 38.25
C TYR A 718 -2.64 -17.27 38.95
N SER A 719 -2.65 -18.54 39.33
CA SER A 719 -3.83 -19.18 39.93
C SER A 719 -4.18 -18.64 41.32
N ASP A 720 -3.19 -18.08 42.03
CA ASP A 720 -3.36 -17.41 43.33
C ASP A 720 -3.38 -15.88 43.22
N GLY A 721 -3.34 -15.32 42.01
CA GLY A 721 -3.20 -13.89 41.77
C GLY A 721 -1.87 -13.28 42.23
N VAL A 722 -0.92 -14.09 42.70
CA VAL A 722 0.34 -13.65 43.30
C VAL A 722 1.52 -14.12 42.46
N SER A 723 1.75 -15.44 42.39
CA SER A 723 2.90 -15.99 41.68
C SER A 723 2.78 -17.49 41.34
N ARG A 724 1.79 -18.22 41.88
CA ARG A 724 1.58 -19.64 41.58
C ARG A 724 1.17 -19.82 40.12
N LEU A 725 1.78 -20.79 39.44
CA LEU A 725 1.52 -21.08 38.03
C LEU A 725 0.01 -21.17 37.74
N ARG A 726 -0.41 -20.66 36.59
CA ARG A 726 -1.81 -20.76 36.14
C ARG A 726 -2.27 -22.22 36.01
N THR A 727 -3.56 -22.42 36.24
CA THR A 727 -4.28 -23.68 36.04
C THR A 727 -5.02 -23.66 34.70
N SER A 728 -5.54 -24.82 34.29
CA SER A 728 -6.49 -24.92 33.17
C SER A 728 -7.81 -24.23 33.51
N VAL A 729 -8.63 -23.94 32.49
CA VAL A 729 -9.98 -23.37 32.61
C VAL A 729 -10.91 -24.13 33.56
N ASP A 730 -10.69 -25.43 33.78
CA ASP A 730 -11.47 -26.27 34.71
C ASP A 730 -10.89 -26.33 36.14
N GLY A 731 -9.83 -25.57 36.41
CA GLY A 731 -9.12 -25.54 37.69
C GLY A 731 -8.08 -26.65 37.88
N SER A 732 -7.95 -27.59 36.93
CA SER A 732 -6.93 -28.63 36.98
C SER A 732 -5.53 -28.10 36.61
N PRO A 733 -4.43 -28.80 36.98
CA PRO A 733 -3.10 -28.42 36.53
C PRO A 733 -2.96 -28.50 35.01
N LEU A 734 -2.23 -27.55 34.42
CA LEU A 734 -1.86 -27.62 33.00
C LEU A 734 -0.96 -28.83 32.72
N PRO A 735 -0.92 -29.30 31.45
CA PRO A 735 -0.07 -30.43 31.07
C PRO A 735 1.40 -30.18 31.42
N LEU A 736 2.11 -31.23 31.81
CA LEU A 736 3.55 -31.15 32.09
C LEU A 736 4.28 -30.63 30.84
N ALA A 737 5.14 -29.62 31.02
CA ALA A 737 5.86 -28.99 29.91
C ALA A 737 6.65 -30.01 29.08
N ARG A 738 7.24 -31.04 29.71
CA ARG A 738 7.93 -32.12 29.01
C ARG A 738 6.99 -32.91 28.08
N ILE A 739 5.76 -33.18 28.51
CA ILE A 739 4.76 -33.88 27.70
C ILE A 739 4.37 -33.04 26.50
N VAL A 740 4.10 -31.75 26.71
CA VAL A 740 3.81 -30.82 25.60
C VAL A 740 4.98 -30.79 24.62
N ARG A 741 6.20 -30.67 25.15
CA ARG A 741 7.43 -30.63 24.37
C ARG A 741 7.62 -31.85 23.47
N TYR A 742 7.61 -33.08 23.99
CA TYR A 742 7.97 -34.22 23.12
C TYR A 742 6.85 -34.62 22.14
N ASN A 743 5.61 -34.19 22.38
CA ASN A 743 4.49 -34.43 21.46
C ASN A 743 4.39 -33.37 20.35
N LEU A 744 4.65 -32.09 20.65
CA LEU A 744 4.51 -30.99 19.68
C LEU A 744 5.84 -30.48 19.11
N LEU A 745 6.96 -30.63 19.82
CA LEU A 745 8.25 -30.04 19.43
C LEU A 745 9.29 -31.13 19.12
N PRO A 746 9.17 -31.83 17.98
CA PRO A 746 10.01 -32.98 17.65
C PRO A 746 11.48 -32.59 17.45
N ASP A 747 12.36 -33.53 17.82
CA ASP A 747 13.82 -33.45 17.67
C ASP A 747 14.25 -33.65 16.20
N GLN A 748 14.08 -32.63 15.36
CA GLN A 748 14.48 -32.63 13.95
C GLN A 748 15.14 -31.32 13.54
N ASN A 749 16.21 -31.42 12.76
CA ASN A 749 16.86 -30.27 12.14
C ASN A 749 16.29 -30.07 10.74
N ILE A 750 15.44 -29.06 10.60
CA ILE A 750 14.82 -28.73 9.33
C ILE A 750 15.44 -27.43 8.80
N PRO A 751 16.26 -27.47 7.74
CA PRO A 751 16.98 -26.28 7.27
C PRO A 751 16.03 -25.23 6.68
N SER A 752 16.36 -23.97 6.92
CA SER A 752 15.79 -22.81 6.26
C SER A 752 16.32 -22.71 4.83
N GLN A 753 15.46 -22.33 3.89
CA GLN A 753 15.87 -22.07 2.51
C GLN A 753 16.47 -20.67 2.33
N ARG A 754 16.27 -19.78 3.32
CA ARG A 754 16.56 -18.34 3.19
C ARG A 754 17.57 -17.83 4.21
N LEU A 755 17.57 -18.36 5.43
CA LEU A 755 18.36 -17.83 6.56
C LEU A 755 19.65 -18.62 6.75
N ASN A 756 20.76 -17.93 7.00
CA ASN A 756 22.00 -18.56 7.43
C ASN A 756 22.09 -18.64 8.97
N ILE A 757 23.06 -19.39 9.49
CA ILE A 757 23.25 -19.55 10.95
C ILE A 757 23.60 -18.22 11.62
N PHE A 758 24.28 -17.31 10.92
CA PHE A 758 24.62 -15.98 11.47
C PHE A 758 23.39 -15.15 11.84
N PHE A 759 22.29 -15.24 11.08
CA PHE A 759 21.00 -14.61 11.44
C PHE A 759 20.54 -15.00 12.84
N TYR A 760 20.60 -16.27 13.20
CA TYR A 760 20.24 -16.73 14.54
C TYR A 760 21.22 -16.19 15.60
N GLY A 761 22.53 -16.30 15.36
CA GLY A 761 23.54 -15.82 16.32
C GLY A 761 23.39 -14.33 16.62
N PHE A 762 23.11 -13.52 15.59
CA PHE A 762 22.78 -12.11 15.73
C PHE A 762 21.45 -11.89 16.47
N GLY A 763 20.41 -12.69 16.17
CA GLY A 763 19.15 -12.62 16.90
C GLY A 763 19.28 -12.91 18.39
N GLN A 764 20.10 -13.90 18.77
CA GLN A 764 20.42 -14.18 20.17
C GLN A 764 21.19 -13.02 20.81
N PHE A 765 22.11 -12.41 20.08
CA PHE A 765 22.84 -11.22 20.53
C PHE A 765 21.90 -10.03 20.79
N VAL A 766 20.91 -9.81 19.91
CA VAL A 766 19.86 -8.81 20.08
C VAL A 766 19.00 -9.09 21.31
N ASP A 767 18.57 -10.34 21.53
CA ASP A 767 17.80 -10.71 22.73
C ASP A 767 18.61 -10.47 24.02
N HIS A 768 19.89 -10.82 24.02
CA HIS A 768 20.76 -10.66 25.18
C HIS A 768 21.06 -9.20 25.53
N ASP A 769 20.91 -8.29 24.57
CA ASP A 769 21.06 -6.84 24.79
C ASP A 769 19.87 -6.22 25.52
N VAL A 770 18.69 -6.87 25.51
CA VAL A 770 17.45 -6.32 26.08
C VAL A 770 16.79 -7.21 27.14
N THR A 771 17.28 -8.44 27.34
CA THR A 771 16.73 -9.37 28.33
C THR A 771 17.82 -10.05 29.16
N PHE A 772 17.63 -10.08 30.48
CA PHE A 772 18.33 -11.02 31.35
C PHE A 772 17.55 -11.29 32.64
N ALA A 773 16.96 -12.48 32.77
CA ALA A 773 16.28 -12.92 33.98
C ALA A 773 17.19 -13.82 34.83
N ARG A 774 17.27 -13.58 36.15
CA ARG A 774 18.08 -14.39 37.08
C ARG A 774 17.20 -15.32 37.93
N PRO A 775 17.65 -16.56 38.23
CA PRO A 775 16.96 -17.42 39.18
C PRO A 775 17.11 -16.91 40.62
N VAL A 776 16.20 -17.35 41.47
CA VAL A 776 16.25 -17.19 42.94
C VAL A 776 17.60 -17.68 43.49
N ASN A 777 18.22 -16.89 44.36
CA ASN A 777 19.46 -17.28 45.03
C ASN A 777 19.17 -18.08 46.30
N SER A 778 19.14 -19.40 46.17
CA SER A 778 18.92 -20.33 47.29
C SER A 778 19.83 -21.54 47.15
N SER A 779 20.30 -22.09 48.28
CA SER A 779 21.03 -23.36 48.34
C SER A 779 20.11 -24.58 48.22
N GLU A 780 18.79 -24.39 48.33
CA GLU A 780 17.79 -25.44 48.21
C GLU A 780 17.86 -26.13 46.84
N ARG A 781 17.66 -27.45 46.84
CA ARG A 781 17.66 -28.31 45.64
C ARG A 781 16.23 -28.75 45.36
N CYS A 782 15.74 -28.48 44.16
CA CYS A 782 14.40 -28.84 43.73
C CYS A 782 14.32 -30.31 43.28
N CYS A 783 15.44 -30.84 42.80
CA CYS A 783 15.62 -32.24 42.46
C CYS A 783 16.78 -32.84 43.28
N VAL A 784 16.55 -34.00 43.89
CA VAL A 784 17.54 -34.81 44.60
C VAL A 784 17.62 -36.18 43.92
N ASN A 785 18.82 -36.59 43.50
CA ASN A 785 19.03 -37.84 42.76
C ASN A 785 18.09 -37.99 41.55
N ASN A 786 17.93 -36.92 40.76
CA ASN A 786 17.05 -36.86 39.58
C ASN A 786 15.56 -37.15 39.88
N ARG A 787 15.12 -36.94 41.13
CA ARG A 787 13.73 -37.04 41.58
C ARG A 787 13.29 -35.75 42.26
N PRO A 788 11.99 -35.38 42.24
CA PRO A 788 11.51 -34.20 42.94
C PRO A 788 11.81 -34.29 44.43
N ALA A 789 12.30 -33.20 45.02
CA ALA A 789 12.54 -33.16 46.46
C ALA A 789 11.20 -33.17 47.22
N ALA A 790 11.12 -33.97 48.30
CA ALA A 790 9.87 -34.18 49.03
C ALA A 790 9.30 -32.91 49.71
N ASN A 791 10.17 -31.99 50.11
CA ASN A 791 9.81 -30.75 50.83
C ASN A 791 10.28 -29.49 50.06
N MET A 792 10.11 -29.47 48.73
CA MET A 792 10.47 -28.32 47.91
C MET A 792 9.50 -27.15 48.13
N ARG A 793 10.02 -25.93 48.23
CA ARG A 793 9.16 -24.73 48.34
C ARG A 793 8.79 -24.14 46.97
N GLU A 794 7.51 -23.85 46.76
CA GLU A 794 6.97 -23.34 45.48
C GLU A 794 7.46 -21.93 45.12
N ASP A 795 7.87 -21.11 46.10
CA ASP A 795 8.44 -19.77 45.88
C ASP A 795 9.88 -19.83 45.32
N ILE A 796 10.56 -20.97 45.46
CA ILE A 796 11.95 -21.17 45.01
C ILE A 796 12.02 -22.14 43.85
N CYS A 797 11.28 -23.23 43.92
CA CYS A 797 11.42 -24.37 43.03
C CYS A 797 10.43 -24.36 41.88
N LEU A 798 10.94 -24.63 40.69
CA LEU A 798 10.17 -24.83 39.46
C LEU A 798 10.74 -26.03 38.70
N PRO A 799 10.84 -27.22 39.32
CA PRO A 799 11.51 -28.34 38.68
C PRO A 799 10.80 -28.75 37.39
N LEU A 800 11.57 -29.11 36.37
CA LEU A 800 11.02 -29.74 35.19
C LEU A 800 10.74 -31.21 35.51
N ILE A 801 9.46 -31.52 35.71
CA ILE A 801 9.00 -32.88 36.02
C ILE A 801 9.00 -33.72 34.74
N ILE A 802 9.63 -34.89 34.83
CA ILE A 802 9.77 -35.83 33.73
C ILE A 802 8.91 -37.08 34.02
N PRO A 803 8.02 -37.49 33.10
CA PRO A 803 7.23 -38.71 33.26
C PRO A 803 8.10 -39.97 33.33
N ASN A 804 7.67 -40.99 34.08
CA ASN A 804 8.42 -42.26 34.17
C ASN A 804 8.59 -42.97 32.83
N ASN A 805 7.63 -42.81 31.92
CA ASN A 805 7.64 -43.35 30.56
C ASN A 805 8.18 -42.37 29.52
N ASP A 806 8.96 -41.35 29.93
CA ASP A 806 9.58 -40.42 28.99
C ASP A 806 10.49 -41.17 28.00
N PRO A 807 10.37 -40.91 26.69
CA PRO A 807 11.07 -41.68 25.66
C PRO A 807 12.59 -41.52 25.70
N PHE A 808 13.11 -40.42 26.27
CA PHE A 808 14.54 -40.15 26.32
C PHE A 808 15.09 -40.24 27.74
N TYR A 809 14.46 -39.58 28.72
CA TYR A 809 14.96 -39.51 30.08
C TYR A 809 14.62 -40.75 30.92
N GLY A 810 13.57 -41.49 30.54
CA GLY A 810 13.15 -42.71 31.23
C GLY A 810 14.23 -43.79 31.23
N GLN A 811 15.02 -43.90 30.16
CA GLN A 811 16.13 -44.85 30.06
C GLN A 811 17.26 -44.58 31.08
N PHE A 812 17.32 -43.36 31.64
CA PHE A 812 18.29 -42.97 32.66
C PHE A 812 17.68 -42.92 34.07
N GLY A 813 16.41 -43.28 34.23
CA GLY A 813 15.70 -43.20 35.51
C GLY A 813 15.51 -41.76 36.04
N VAL A 814 15.49 -40.77 35.13
CA VAL A 814 15.36 -39.35 35.46
C VAL A 814 13.88 -38.96 35.48
N THR A 815 13.43 -38.39 36.61
CA THR A 815 12.04 -37.93 36.81
C THR A 815 11.94 -36.44 37.16
N CYS A 816 13.08 -35.77 37.32
CA CYS A 816 13.17 -34.36 37.71
C CYS A 816 14.47 -33.75 37.18
N ILE A 817 14.35 -32.59 36.53
CA ILE A 817 15.48 -31.74 36.14
C ILE A 817 15.44 -30.44 36.95
N GLU A 818 16.59 -30.10 37.57
CA GLU A 818 16.72 -28.98 38.50
C GLU A 818 16.44 -27.66 37.79
N LEU A 819 15.44 -26.92 38.27
CA LEU A 819 15.12 -25.58 37.78
C LEU A 819 14.50 -24.75 38.92
N LYS A 820 14.90 -23.48 38.98
CA LYS A 820 14.45 -22.51 39.98
C LYS A 820 13.57 -21.43 39.36
N ARG A 821 12.69 -20.88 40.20
CA ARG A 821 11.85 -19.71 39.91
C ARG A 821 12.71 -18.50 39.56
N THR A 822 12.18 -17.63 38.71
CA THR A 822 12.82 -16.35 38.36
C THR A 822 12.69 -15.38 39.54
N ARG A 823 13.72 -14.56 39.78
CA ARG A 823 13.61 -13.45 40.75
C ARG A 823 12.53 -12.48 40.31
N ASN A 824 11.69 -12.11 41.26
CA ASN A 824 10.58 -11.20 41.07
C ASN A 824 10.75 -9.92 41.91
N SER A 825 9.75 -9.04 41.87
CA SER A 825 9.70 -7.73 42.53
C SER A 825 9.98 -7.76 44.04
N GLU A 826 9.77 -8.89 44.72
CA GLU A 826 10.13 -9.06 46.14
C GLU A 826 11.64 -8.88 46.37
N TYR A 827 12.47 -9.27 45.39
CA TYR A 827 13.93 -9.07 45.45
C TYR A 827 14.34 -7.59 45.37
N LEU A 828 13.46 -6.73 44.85
CA LEU A 828 13.63 -5.27 44.88
C LEU A 828 13.07 -4.67 46.19
N ARG A 829 12.64 -5.50 47.15
CA ARG A 829 11.89 -5.11 48.35
C ARG A 829 10.59 -4.36 48.00
N CYS A 830 9.98 -4.77 46.89
CA CYS A 830 8.78 -4.18 46.34
C CYS A 830 7.67 -5.26 46.29
N ASN A 831 6.87 -5.31 47.35
CA ASN A 831 5.84 -6.35 47.54
C ASN A 831 4.56 -5.98 46.77
N VAL A 832 4.65 -6.06 45.45
CA VAL A 832 3.52 -5.81 44.54
C VAL A 832 3.07 -7.13 43.92
N TYR A 833 1.75 -7.29 43.84
CA TYR A 833 1.11 -8.49 43.33
C TYR A 833 0.11 -8.12 42.21
N PRO A 834 0.06 -8.88 41.11
CA PRO A 834 0.83 -10.10 40.84
C PRO A 834 2.31 -9.83 40.55
N ALA A 835 3.22 -10.70 41.03
CA ALA A 835 4.66 -10.44 41.09
C ALA A 835 5.33 -10.29 39.72
N PHE A 836 6.20 -9.28 39.56
CA PHE A 836 6.89 -8.98 38.30
C PHE A 836 8.32 -9.52 38.28
N GLN A 837 8.75 -10.18 37.20
CA GLN A 837 10.13 -10.62 37.04
C GLN A 837 11.07 -9.45 36.75
N ILE A 838 12.33 -9.56 37.18
CA ILE A 838 13.34 -8.51 37.02
C ILE A 838 14.16 -8.73 35.76
N ASN A 839 14.33 -7.67 34.97
CA ASN A 839 15.31 -7.58 33.89
C ASN A 839 16.63 -7.02 34.43
N TYR A 840 17.72 -7.78 34.32
CA TYR A 840 19.05 -7.37 34.71
C TYR A 840 19.87 -6.74 33.56
N GLN A 841 19.24 -6.55 32.39
CA GLN A 841 19.77 -5.84 31.24
C GLN A 841 19.05 -4.50 31.04
N THR A 842 19.64 -3.56 30.31
CA THR A 842 18.90 -2.38 29.83
C THR A 842 17.78 -2.83 28.87
N SER A 843 16.78 -1.98 28.63
CA SER A 843 15.73 -2.27 27.63
C SER A 843 16.01 -1.60 26.28
N PHE A 844 17.23 -1.14 26.05
CA PHE A 844 17.61 -0.44 24.84
C PHE A 844 18.54 -1.30 24.01
N LEU A 845 18.48 -1.15 22.69
CA LEU A 845 19.50 -1.68 21.78
C LEU A 845 20.73 -0.77 21.87
N ASP A 846 21.51 -0.93 22.94
CA ASP A 846 22.62 -0.06 23.33
C ASP A 846 23.96 -0.80 23.50
N LEU A 847 24.03 -2.05 23.00
CA LEU A 847 25.22 -2.91 23.08
C LEU A 847 25.70 -3.13 24.52
N SER A 848 24.81 -3.05 25.51
CA SER A 848 25.09 -3.43 26.89
C SER A 848 25.54 -4.90 27.01
N VAL A 849 25.23 -5.75 26.02
CA VAL A 849 25.83 -7.09 25.89
C VAL A 849 27.37 -7.06 25.77
N THR A 850 27.93 -6.03 25.12
CA THR A 850 29.39 -5.84 24.97
C THR A 850 29.95 -4.89 26.03
N TYR A 851 29.24 -3.81 26.37
CA TYR A 851 29.72 -2.75 27.25
C TYR A 851 29.40 -2.95 28.74
N GLY A 852 28.44 -3.81 29.08
CA GLY A 852 27.98 -4.06 30.44
C GLY A 852 26.91 -3.07 30.89
N THR A 853 26.43 -3.25 32.13
CA THR A 853 25.30 -2.46 32.66
C THR A 853 25.70 -1.56 33.83
N THR A 854 26.97 -1.58 34.22
CA THR A 854 27.48 -0.79 35.35
C THR A 854 28.82 -0.14 35.05
N ASP A 855 29.09 1.01 35.68
CA ASP A 855 30.38 1.70 35.54
C ASP A 855 31.56 0.84 36.04
N ALA A 856 31.31 -0.03 37.02
CA ALA A 856 32.33 -0.94 37.54
C ALA A 856 32.73 -1.99 36.50
N GLU A 857 31.76 -2.59 35.81
CA GLU A 857 32.02 -3.57 34.74
C GLU A 857 32.79 -2.93 33.59
N ILE A 858 32.30 -1.82 33.02
CA ILE A 858 32.95 -1.22 31.85
C ILE A 858 34.38 -0.73 32.14
N ARG A 859 34.69 -0.27 33.36
CA ARG A 859 36.07 0.07 33.77
C ARG A 859 37.02 -1.14 33.69
N THR A 860 36.51 -2.36 33.92
CA THR A 860 37.32 -3.58 33.78
C THR A 860 37.46 -4.03 32.33
N LEU A 861 36.51 -3.65 31.46
CA LEU A 861 36.49 -3.99 30.04
C LEU A 861 37.29 -3.02 29.17
N ARG A 862 37.68 -1.84 29.68
CA ARG A 862 38.44 -0.81 28.93
C ARG A 862 39.92 -0.81 29.23
N THR A 863 40.75 -0.52 28.24
CA THR A 863 42.21 -0.36 28.43
C THR A 863 42.55 0.89 29.24
N GLY A 864 41.66 1.90 29.23
CA GLY A 864 41.92 3.24 29.76
C GLY A 864 42.88 4.06 28.89
N ARG A 865 43.14 3.60 27.65
CA ARG A 865 44.00 4.29 26.69
C ARG A 865 43.39 4.28 25.28
N GLY A 866 43.32 5.46 24.67
CA GLY A 866 42.88 5.63 23.27
C GLY A 866 41.41 5.28 23.03
N GLY A 867 40.60 5.25 24.09
CA GLY A 867 39.19 4.90 24.04
C GLY A 867 38.90 3.42 23.81
N GLN A 868 39.91 2.53 23.88
CA GLN A 868 39.77 1.14 23.43
C GLN A 868 39.23 0.18 24.50
N MET A 869 38.51 -0.84 24.04
CA MET A 869 38.14 -2.04 24.80
C MET A 869 39.34 -2.99 24.92
N ARG A 870 39.44 -3.69 26.06
CA ARG A 870 40.49 -4.67 26.33
C ARG A 870 40.32 -5.89 25.45
N VAL A 871 41.41 -6.26 24.79
CA VAL A 871 41.58 -7.56 24.13
C VAL A 871 42.53 -8.43 24.94
N THR A 872 42.49 -9.74 24.71
CA THR A 872 43.48 -10.67 25.28
C THR A 872 44.84 -10.56 24.58
N ASN A 873 45.92 -10.60 25.37
CA ASN A 873 47.31 -10.61 24.88
C ASN A 873 47.91 -12.04 24.90
N ASP A 874 47.07 -13.07 25.03
CA ASP A 874 47.51 -14.45 25.14
C ASP A 874 48.12 -14.93 23.80
N GLN A 875 49.26 -15.60 23.84
CA GLN A 875 49.97 -16.09 22.65
C GLN A 875 49.13 -17.07 21.82
N SER A 876 48.17 -17.77 22.45
CA SER A 876 47.24 -18.66 21.76
C SER A 876 46.29 -17.94 20.79
N THR A 877 46.11 -16.62 20.92
CA THR A 877 45.21 -15.82 20.08
C THR A 877 45.68 -15.66 18.63
N ASN A 878 46.92 -16.03 18.31
CA ASN A 878 47.53 -15.82 16.99
C ASN A 878 47.41 -14.36 16.49
N ASN A 879 47.58 -13.38 17.40
CA ASN A 879 47.47 -11.93 17.12
C ASN A 879 46.07 -11.48 16.64
N GLN A 880 45.01 -12.19 17.04
CA GLN A 880 43.62 -11.77 16.80
C GLN A 880 43.04 -11.08 18.03
N ASP A 881 42.26 -10.02 17.79
CA ASP A 881 41.55 -9.30 18.83
C ASP A 881 40.32 -10.09 19.30
N TYR A 882 40.42 -10.69 20.50
CA TYR A 882 39.30 -11.32 21.22
C TYR A 882 39.05 -10.60 22.56
N PRO A 883 37.84 -10.70 23.13
CA PRO A 883 37.58 -10.24 24.49
C PRO A 883 38.60 -10.81 25.48
N HIS A 884 38.88 -10.05 26.55
CA HIS A 884 39.78 -10.49 27.61
C HIS A 884 39.35 -11.87 28.17
N ILE A 885 40.32 -12.75 28.46
CA ILE A 885 40.05 -14.10 28.94
C ILE A 885 40.36 -14.25 30.43
N THR A 886 39.56 -15.05 31.14
CA THR A 886 39.74 -15.37 32.55
C THR A 886 39.55 -16.86 32.84
N SER A 887 40.08 -17.33 33.97
CA SER A 887 39.90 -18.70 34.43
C SER A 887 38.61 -18.83 35.26
N GLY A 888 37.46 -18.99 34.58
CA GLY A 888 36.15 -19.14 35.22
C GLY A 888 35.77 -20.61 35.47
N SER A 889 35.14 -20.91 36.60
CA SER A 889 34.70 -22.28 36.94
C SER A 889 33.66 -22.85 35.97
N GLN A 890 32.83 -21.99 35.37
CA GLN A 890 31.82 -22.39 34.38
C GLN A 890 32.46 -22.93 33.09
N CYS A 891 33.43 -22.20 32.51
CA CYS A 891 34.12 -22.65 31.30
C CYS A 891 35.21 -23.70 31.59
N ARG A 892 35.75 -23.73 32.83
CA ARG A 892 36.67 -24.80 33.27
C ARG A 892 35.98 -26.18 33.32
N ASN A 893 34.68 -26.21 33.58
CA ASN A 893 33.90 -27.45 33.66
C ASN A 893 33.20 -27.84 32.34
N GLY A 894 33.15 -26.95 31.34
CA GLY A 894 32.46 -27.17 30.06
C GLY A 894 33.22 -28.01 29.02
N GLY A 895 34.47 -28.41 29.29
CA GLY A 895 35.28 -29.25 28.40
C GLY A 895 35.17 -30.75 28.70
N ILE A 896 35.35 -31.58 27.67
CA ILE A 896 35.50 -33.05 27.80
C ILE A 896 36.79 -33.40 28.56
N ASP A 897 37.85 -32.59 28.42
CA ASP A 897 39.09 -32.70 29.18
C ASP A 897 39.00 -31.91 30.49
N ARG A 898 38.55 -32.57 31.56
CA ARG A 898 38.47 -32.03 32.94
C ARG A 898 39.84 -31.64 33.55
N GLY A 899 40.92 -31.63 32.77
CA GLY A 899 42.31 -31.39 33.20
C GLY A 899 43.04 -30.22 32.53
N GLN A 900 42.52 -29.64 31.43
CA GLN A 900 43.11 -28.45 30.81
C GLN A 900 42.14 -27.27 30.98
N GLY A 901 42.47 -26.35 31.90
CA GLY A 901 41.56 -25.29 32.31
C GLY A 901 41.04 -24.46 31.14
N GLY A 902 39.73 -24.56 30.86
CA GLY A 902 39.05 -23.74 29.85
C GLY A 902 39.01 -22.25 30.22
N TYR A 903 39.13 -21.40 29.20
CA TYR A 903 39.05 -19.95 29.33
C TYR A 903 37.64 -19.45 29.09
N CYS A 904 37.15 -18.57 29.96
CA CYS A 904 35.96 -17.76 29.69
C CYS A 904 36.38 -16.42 29.08
N PHE A 905 35.66 -15.97 28.07
CA PHE A 905 35.73 -14.60 27.56
C PHE A 905 34.95 -13.66 28.48
N VAL A 906 35.43 -12.43 28.63
CA VAL A 906 34.85 -11.42 29.51
C VAL A 906 34.32 -10.27 28.65
N ALA A 907 33.00 -10.07 28.71
CA ALA A 907 32.28 -8.98 28.05
C ALA A 907 31.24 -8.38 29.01
N GLY A 908 30.40 -7.48 28.51
CA GLY A 908 29.29 -6.87 29.25
C GLY A 908 28.27 -7.87 29.78
N ASP A 909 28.01 -8.93 29.00
CA ASP A 909 27.12 -10.01 29.39
C ASP A 909 27.88 -11.33 29.59
N ARG A 910 27.66 -11.98 30.74
CA ARG A 910 28.35 -13.23 31.08
C ARG A 910 27.96 -14.44 30.21
N ARG A 911 26.78 -14.38 29.57
CA ARG A 911 26.21 -15.46 28.76
C ARG A 911 26.84 -15.53 27.37
N ILE A 912 27.69 -14.58 26.97
CA ILE A 912 28.47 -14.67 25.71
C ILE A 912 29.29 -15.96 25.60
N ASN A 913 29.61 -16.60 26.72
CA ASN A 913 30.28 -17.91 26.73
C ASN A 913 29.34 -19.11 26.53
N GLN A 914 28.03 -18.91 26.43
CA GLN A 914 27.05 -19.99 26.38
C GLN A 914 27.27 -20.90 25.18
N ASN A 915 27.49 -20.31 24.00
CA ASN A 915 27.75 -21.01 22.75
C ASN A 915 28.70 -20.18 21.86
N PRO A 916 29.25 -20.75 20.77
CA PRO A 916 30.13 -20.02 19.87
C PRO A 916 29.41 -18.94 19.05
N GLU A 917 28.16 -19.15 18.65
CA GLU A 917 27.32 -18.24 17.86
C GLU A 917 27.26 -16.84 18.48
N LEU A 918 26.92 -16.78 19.77
CA LEU A 918 26.77 -15.54 20.52
C LEU A 918 28.12 -14.83 20.73
N LEU A 919 29.18 -15.58 21.02
CA LEU A 919 30.51 -15.01 21.21
C LEU A 919 31.05 -14.35 19.94
N LEU A 920 30.79 -14.93 18.76
CA LEU A 920 31.26 -14.36 17.49
C LEU A 920 30.65 -12.97 17.24
N ALA A 921 29.36 -12.80 17.52
CA ALA A 921 28.70 -11.50 17.41
C ALA A 921 29.35 -10.46 18.35
N ASP A 922 29.61 -10.81 19.60
CA ASP A 922 30.29 -9.92 20.57
C ASP A 922 31.71 -9.55 20.11
N VAL A 923 32.49 -10.52 19.62
CA VAL A 923 33.84 -10.25 19.07
C VAL A 923 33.78 -9.26 17.91
N VAL A 924 32.80 -9.37 17.02
CA VAL A 924 32.62 -8.43 15.89
C VAL A 924 32.37 -7.01 16.41
N PHE A 925 31.46 -6.80 17.37
CA PHE A 925 31.18 -5.46 17.88
C PHE A 925 32.30 -4.90 18.76
N LEU A 926 33.04 -5.73 19.49
CA LEU A 926 34.25 -5.32 20.20
C LEU A 926 35.34 -4.85 19.23
N LYS A 927 35.58 -5.61 18.15
CA LYS A 927 36.53 -5.21 17.09
C LYS A 927 36.10 -3.91 16.44
N LEU A 928 34.80 -3.76 16.14
CA LEU A 928 34.24 -2.55 15.54
C LEU A 928 34.51 -1.32 16.42
N HIS A 929 34.29 -1.43 17.73
CA HIS A 929 34.60 -0.36 18.68
C HIS A 929 36.07 0.06 18.61
N ASN A 930 36.99 -0.91 18.65
CA ASN A 930 38.43 -0.61 18.62
C ASN A 930 38.90 -0.04 17.29
N VAL A 931 38.32 -0.46 16.16
CA VAL A 931 38.56 0.15 14.84
C VAL A 931 38.12 1.61 14.84
N ILE A 932 36.89 1.89 15.27
CA ILE A 932 36.34 3.26 15.31
C ILE A 932 37.12 4.14 16.28
N ALA A 933 37.48 3.65 17.47
CA ALA A 933 38.25 4.42 18.45
C ALA A 933 39.64 4.82 17.92
N LYS A 934 40.34 3.92 17.21
CA LYS A 934 41.64 4.21 16.57
C LYS A 934 41.51 5.27 15.48
N GLU A 935 40.50 5.15 14.61
CA GLU A 935 40.24 6.12 13.55
C GLU A 935 39.86 7.51 14.11
N LEU A 936 39.00 7.55 15.13
CA LEU A 936 38.66 8.79 15.82
C LEU A 936 39.88 9.42 16.50
N GLN A 937 40.77 8.63 17.09
CA GLN A 937 42.00 9.14 17.70
C GLN A 937 42.95 9.74 16.65
N ALA A 938 43.07 9.10 15.48
CA ALA A 938 43.88 9.62 14.38
C ALA A 938 43.33 10.95 13.83
N LYS A 939 42.00 11.06 13.73
CA LYS A 939 41.30 12.26 13.25
C LYS A 939 41.21 13.38 14.28
N ASN A 940 41.11 13.03 15.57
CA ASN A 940 40.95 13.96 16.68
C ASN A 940 42.05 13.76 17.76
N PRO A 941 43.32 14.14 17.50
CA PRO A 941 44.43 13.85 18.42
C PRO A 941 44.33 14.49 19.80
N ARG A 942 43.45 15.49 19.98
CA ARG A 942 43.23 16.19 21.26
C ARG A 942 42.18 15.53 22.15
N TRP A 943 41.42 14.56 21.64
CA TRP A 943 40.41 13.89 22.45
C TRP A 943 41.07 13.00 23.51
N ASN A 944 40.56 13.08 24.74
CA ASN A 944 41.00 12.21 25.82
C ASN A 944 40.37 10.81 25.68
N ASP A 945 40.84 9.88 26.52
CA ASP A 945 40.36 8.49 26.51
C ASP A 945 38.83 8.37 26.65
N GLU A 946 38.23 9.15 27.54
CA GLU A 946 36.79 9.07 27.81
C GLU A 946 35.97 9.55 26.61
N LYS A 947 36.34 10.67 26.00
CA LYS A 947 35.66 11.19 24.81
C LYS A 947 35.76 10.21 23.64
N LEU A 948 36.94 9.63 23.42
CA LEU A 948 37.14 8.60 22.39
C LEU A 948 36.26 7.38 22.62
N PHE A 949 36.24 6.86 23.85
CA PHE A 949 35.41 5.72 24.22
C PHE A 949 33.92 6.00 24.00
N GLN A 950 33.42 7.13 24.51
CA GLN A 950 31.99 7.44 24.44
C GLN A 950 31.52 7.71 23.01
N GLU A 951 32.31 8.41 22.18
CA GLU A 951 31.95 8.60 20.76
C GLU A 951 32.05 7.29 19.98
N ALA A 952 33.08 6.46 20.19
CA ALA A 952 33.18 5.15 19.55
C ALA A 952 31.99 4.25 19.93
N ARG A 953 31.63 4.20 21.23
CA ARG A 953 30.45 3.49 21.73
C ARG A 953 29.18 4.02 21.08
N ARG A 954 28.98 5.34 21.07
CA ARG A 954 27.79 6.00 20.51
C ARG A 954 27.62 5.71 19.01
N ILE A 955 28.71 5.71 18.23
CA ILE A 955 28.69 5.34 16.81
C ILE A 955 28.37 3.85 16.64
N CYS A 956 29.01 2.96 17.40
CA CYS A 956 28.73 1.52 17.33
C CYS A 956 27.26 1.20 17.65
N ILE A 957 26.69 1.86 18.66
CA ILE A 957 25.28 1.72 19.02
C ILE A 957 24.39 2.17 17.86
N ALA A 958 24.70 3.31 17.23
CA ALA A 958 23.93 3.80 16.09
C ALA A 958 24.00 2.84 14.88
N MET A 959 25.18 2.30 14.58
CA MET A 959 25.37 1.29 13.54
C MET A 959 24.58 0.00 13.84
N TYR A 960 24.65 -0.48 15.08
CA TYR A 960 23.93 -1.66 15.54
C TYR A 960 22.41 -1.47 15.47
N GLN A 961 21.89 -0.33 15.94
CA GLN A 961 20.49 0.04 15.81
C GLN A 961 20.08 0.09 14.34
N HIS A 962 20.86 0.76 13.49
CA HIS A 962 20.56 0.88 12.07
C HIS A 962 20.45 -0.51 11.40
N VAL A 963 21.46 -1.37 11.55
CA VAL A 963 21.45 -2.73 11.00
C VAL A 963 20.28 -3.56 11.54
N THR A 964 19.99 -3.44 12.84
CA THR A 964 18.89 -4.20 13.46
C THR A 964 17.54 -3.84 12.83
N TYR A 965 17.25 -2.56 12.60
CA TYR A 965 15.98 -2.11 12.01
C TYR A 965 15.94 -2.14 10.47
N ALA A 966 17.09 -1.97 9.80
CA ALA A 966 17.19 -1.95 8.34
C ALA A 966 17.25 -3.36 7.73
N GLU A 967 17.96 -4.29 8.37
CA GLU A 967 18.32 -5.58 7.77
C GLU A 967 17.77 -6.78 8.55
N TYR A 968 17.95 -6.81 9.88
CA TYR A 968 17.55 -7.99 10.67
C TYR A 968 16.03 -8.08 10.89
N LEU A 969 15.42 -7.02 11.42
CA LEU A 969 14.01 -7.01 11.80
C LEU A 969 13.06 -7.26 10.61
N PRO A 970 13.26 -6.64 9.43
CA PRO A 970 12.40 -6.91 8.27
C PRO A 970 12.49 -8.35 7.76
N VAL A 971 13.62 -9.05 7.99
CA VAL A 971 13.73 -10.48 7.69
C VAL A 971 12.93 -11.30 8.71
N LEU A 972 12.98 -10.91 9.98
CA LEU A 972 12.33 -11.61 11.09
C LEU A 972 10.79 -11.54 11.02
N ILE A 973 10.23 -10.32 11.04
CA ILE A 973 8.76 -10.09 11.11
C ILE A 973 8.13 -9.76 9.76
N GLY A 974 8.92 -9.63 8.70
CA GLY A 974 8.50 -9.27 7.36
C GLY A 974 8.51 -7.75 7.10
N PRO A 975 8.92 -7.29 5.90
CA PRO A 975 8.97 -5.87 5.56
C PRO A 975 7.61 -5.19 5.68
N ARG A 976 6.49 -5.88 5.45
CA ARG A 976 5.16 -5.29 5.60
C ARG A 976 4.84 -4.87 7.02
N ILE A 977 5.09 -5.75 8.01
CA ILE A 977 4.88 -5.44 9.43
C ILE A 977 5.86 -4.35 9.88
N ALA A 978 7.13 -4.43 9.45
CA ALA A 978 8.14 -3.44 9.78
C ALA A 978 7.76 -2.04 9.28
N SER A 979 7.21 -1.93 8.06
CA SER A 979 6.69 -0.67 7.50
C SER A 979 5.47 -0.17 8.28
N SER A 980 4.43 -1.01 8.42
CA SER A 980 3.17 -0.62 9.08
C SER A 980 3.36 -0.17 10.53
N SER A 981 4.39 -0.70 11.18
CA SER A 981 4.77 -0.39 12.55
C SER A 981 5.71 0.82 12.66
N LYS A 982 6.10 1.45 11.54
CA LYS A 982 7.07 2.57 11.44
C LYS A 982 8.47 2.20 11.94
N LEU A 983 8.87 0.94 11.78
CA LEU A 983 10.12 0.42 12.32
C LEU A 983 11.30 0.62 11.37
N PHE A 984 11.08 0.77 10.06
CA PHE A 984 12.16 1.12 9.13
C PHE A 984 12.85 2.43 9.51
N PRO A 985 14.18 2.52 9.31
CA PRO A 985 14.90 3.78 9.37
C PRO A 985 14.34 4.83 8.40
N ALA A 986 14.44 6.11 8.76
CA ALA A 986 14.16 7.19 7.82
C ALA A 986 15.23 7.22 6.71
N SER A 987 14.80 7.52 5.48
CA SER A 987 15.70 7.58 4.31
C SER A 987 16.61 8.82 4.31
N SER A 988 16.22 9.89 4.99
CA SER A 988 17.02 11.12 5.12
C SER A 988 16.58 11.95 6.33
N GLY A 989 17.39 12.94 6.70
CA GLY A 989 17.07 13.88 7.79
C GLY A 989 16.96 13.21 9.17
N TYR A 990 16.28 13.86 10.10
CA TYR A 990 15.94 13.28 11.40
C TYR A 990 14.58 12.60 11.32
N ALA A 991 14.43 11.47 12.02
CA ALA A 991 13.11 10.92 12.28
C ALA A 991 12.47 11.69 13.46
N ASN A 992 11.21 12.07 13.32
CA ASN A 992 10.43 12.62 14.43
C ASN A 992 9.51 11.52 14.96
N GLY A 993 9.71 11.13 16.22
CA GLY A 993 8.90 10.05 16.80
C GLY A 993 9.17 9.71 18.27
N TYR A 994 10.25 10.19 18.89
CA TYR A 994 10.47 9.98 20.33
C TYR A 994 9.24 10.41 21.13
N ASN A 995 8.68 9.47 21.90
CA ASN A 995 7.54 9.69 22.77
C ASN A 995 7.97 9.52 24.23
N PRO A 996 8.08 10.62 25.01
CA PRO A 996 8.47 10.54 26.42
C PRO A 996 7.42 9.89 27.33
N ASN A 997 6.21 9.61 26.82
CA ASN A 997 5.15 8.91 27.56
C ASN A 997 5.04 7.43 27.17
N LEU A 998 5.89 6.93 26.26
CA LEU A 998 5.95 5.52 25.91
C LEU A 998 6.94 4.80 26.81
N ASN A 999 6.48 3.79 27.56
CA ASN A 999 7.35 2.98 28.41
C ASN A 999 8.23 2.05 27.52
N PRO A 1000 9.57 2.24 27.49
CA PRO A 1000 10.50 1.45 26.66
C PRO A 1000 10.88 0.10 27.27
N GLN A 1001 10.38 -0.23 28.45
CA GLN A 1001 10.80 -1.41 29.18
C GLN A 1001 10.45 -2.70 28.44
N THR A 1002 11.40 -3.64 28.42
CA THR A 1002 11.22 -4.90 27.72
C THR A 1002 9.99 -5.65 28.24
N LEU A 1003 9.18 -6.18 27.33
CA LEU A 1003 7.98 -6.94 27.66
C LEU A 1003 8.35 -8.32 28.21
N GLY A 1004 7.67 -8.76 29.27
CA GLY A 1004 7.80 -10.12 29.81
C GLY A 1004 7.39 -11.19 28.79
N SER A 1005 6.40 -10.89 27.93
CA SER A 1005 5.99 -11.74 26.81
C SER A 1005 7.07 -11.88 25.74
N TYR A 1006 7.88 -10.84 25.50
CA TYR A 1006 9.06 -10.95 24.63
C TYR A 1006 10.11 -11.87 25.28
N SER A 1007 10.52 -11.58 26.52
CA SER A 1007 11.62 -12.31 27.20
C SER A 1007 11.32 -13.79 27.49
N SER A 1008 10.07 -14.15 27.78
CA SER A 1008 9.70 -15.50 28.19
C SER A 1008 8.97 -16.33 27.13
N ALA A 1009 8.63 -15.74 25.97
CA ALA A 1009 8.03 -16.47 24.86
C ALA A 1009 8.61 -16.03 23.50
N VAL A 1010 8.37 -14.79 23.08
CA VAL A 1010 8.52 -14.45 21.66
C VAL A 1010 9.99 -14.35 21.21
N GLY A 1011 10.86 -13.71 22.01
CA GLY A 1011 12.31 -13.68 21.75
C GLY A 1011 12.94 -15.07 21.77
N ARG A 1012 12.29 -16.04 22.42
CA ARG A 1012 12.71 -17.45 22.46
C ARG A 1012 12.29 -18.27 21.26
N GLY A 1013 11.47 -17.70 20.37
CA GLY A 1013 11.09 -18.37 19.13
C GLY A 1013 12.31 -18.76 18.30
N GLY A 1014 13.38 -17.96 18.35
CA GLY A 1014 14.64 -18.20 17.65
C GLY A 1014 15.39 -19.46 18.11
N HIS A 1015 15.05 -20.07 19.26
CA HIS A 1015 15.67 -21.33 19.68
C HIS A 1015 15.46 -22.48 18.68
N SER A 1016 14.39 -22.43 17.88
CA SER A 1016 14.16 -23.39 16.79
C SER A 1016 15.10 -23.21 15.59
N ASN A 1017 15.72 -22.03 15.43
CA ASN A 1017 16.70 -21.78 14.36
C ASN A 1017 18.07 -22.43 14.60
N VAL A 1018 18.32 -22.94 15.80
CA VAL A 1018 19.61 -23.51 16.17
C VAL A 1018 19.87 -24.81 15.42
N VAL A 1019 21.09 -24.94 14.92
CA VAL A 1019 21.57 -26.13 14.24
C VAL A 1019 22.40 -26.98 15.21
N GLY A 1020 22.14 -28.28 15.27
CA GLY A 1020 22.86 -29.17 16.18
C GLY A 1020 24.30 -29.51 15.77
N ASN A 1021 24.58 -29.49 14.46
CA ASN A 1021 25.87 -29.87 13.90
C ASN A 1021 26.39 -28.75 13.00
N LEU A 1022 27.61 -28.28 13.25
CA LEU A 1022 28.27 -27.33 12.36
C LEU A 1022 29.40 -28.01 11.59
N ARG A 1023 29.37 -27.91 10.26
CA ARG A 1023 30.49 -28.31 9.40
C ARG A 1023 31.42 -27.11 9.23
N TYR A 1024 32.73 -27.28 9.38
CA TYR A 1024 33.69 -26.20 9.24
C TYR A 1024 35.04 -26.72 8.76
N THR A 1025 35.93 -25.82 8.35
CA THR A 1025 37.31 -26.17 8.00
C THR A 1025 38.18 -26.21 9.27
N GLY A 1026 38.73 -27.37 9.60
CA GLY A 1026 39.60 -27.56 10.75
C GLY A 1026 40.96 -26.86 10.62
N PRO A 1027 41.77 -26.82 11.70
CA PRO A 1027 43.09 -26.16 11.72
C PRO A 1027 44.08 -26.72 10.68
N ASN A 1028 43.89 -27.97 10.26
CA ASN A 1028 44.70 -28.67 9.24
C ASN A 1028 44.19 -28.46 7.81
N GLY A 1029 43.15 -27.63 7.61
CA GLY A 1029 42.52 -27.39 6.31
C GLY A 1029 41.53 -28.47 5.86
N ARG A 1030 41.23 -29.47 6.69
CA ARG A 1030 40.27 -30.55 6.36
C ARG A 1030 38.86 -30.20 6.87
N PRO A 1031 37.80 -30.67 6.19
CA PRO A 1031 36.45 -30.56 6.72
C PRO A 1031 36.30 -31.33 8.03
N GLU A 1032 35.76 -30.67 9.05
CA GLU A 1032 35.42 -31.21 10.36
C GLU A 1032 33.96 -30.90 10.69
N THR A 1033 33.43 -31.55 11.72
CA THR A 1033 32.07 -31.29 12.22
C THR A 1033 32.07 -31.37 13.73
N TYR A 1034 31.48 -30.38 14.40
CA TYR A 1034 31.22 -30.48 15.83
C TYR A 1034 29.72 -30.55 16.12
N GLN A 1035 29.39 -31.17 17.26
CA GLN A 1035 28.05 -31.15 17.84
C GLN A 1035 27.95 -30.03 18.86
N LEU A 1036 26.83 -29.30 18.87
CA LEU A 1036 26.65 -28.17 19.77
C LEU A 1036 26.72 -28.57 21.25
N ARG A 1037 26.28 -29.80 21.61
CA ARG A 1037 26.39 -30.31 22.98
C ARG A 1037 27.81 -30.25 23.56
N ASP A 1038 28.84 -30.32 22.72
CA ASP A 1038 30.24 -30.33 23.14
C ASP A 1038 30.86 -28.93 23.24
N LYS A 1039 30.12 -27.91 22.80
CA LYS A 1039 30.58 -26.51 22.69
C LYS A 1039 29.94 -25.57 23.69
N PHE A 1040 28.89 -25.99 24.41
CA PHE A 1040 28.33 -25.18 25.48
C PHE A 1040 29.38 -24.84 26.55
N PHE A 1041 29.61 -23.55 26.80
CA PHE A 1041 30.66 -23.05 27.71
C PHE A 1041 32.10 -23.45 27.36
N ASN A 1042 32.33 -24.01 26.18
CA ASN A 1042 33.63 -24.44 25.69
C ASN A 1042 34.01 -23.71 24.40
N ASN A 1043 34.24 -22.41 24.53
CA ASN A 1043 34.55 -21.53 23.40
C ASN A 1043 36.06 -21.38 23.15
N SER A 1044 36.93 -21.98 23.96
CA SER A 1044 38.39 -21.80 23.85
C SER A 1044 38.96 -22.31 22.52
N PHE A 1045 38.27 -23.23 21.83
CA PHE A 1045 38.69 -23.70 20.50
C PHE A 1045 38.74 -22.58 19.44
N LEU A 1046 37.99 -21.49 19.63
CA LEU A 1046 38.02 -20.34 18.72
C LEU A 1046 39.38 -19.62 18.72
N LEU A 1047 40.18 -19.76 19.78
CA LEU A 1047 41.54 -19.22 19.85
C LEU A 1047 42.49 -19.94 18.89
N GLY A 1048 42.16 -21.16 18.45
CA GLY A 1048 42.96 -21.93 17.50
C GLY A 1048 43.24 -21.16 16.20
N ARG A 1049 44.35 -21.49 15.55
CA ARG A 1049 44.77 -20.83 14.31
C ARG A 1049 43.66 -20.89 13.25
N ASN A 1050 43.26 -19.72 12.73
CA ASN A 1050 42.18 -19.53 11.76
C ASN A 1050 40.78 -19.99 12.21
N MET A 1051 40.57 -20.40 13.46
CA MET A 1051 39.30 -20.98 13.89
C MET A 1051 38.15 -19.97 13.84
N PHE A 1052 38.31 -18.76 14.37
CA PHE A 1052 37.29 -17.72 14.24
C PHE A 1052 36.87 -17.47 12.80
N ARG A 1053 37.83 -17.35 11.88
CA ARG A 1053 37.57 -17.21 10.44
C ARG A 1053 36.73 -18.37 9.92
N ASN A 1054 37.17 -19.60 10.19
CA ASN A 1054 36.55 -20.81 9.65
C ASN A 1054 35.13 -21.02 10.21
N ILE A 1055 34.88 -20.68 11.47
CA ILE A 1055 33.54 -20.77 12.07
C ILE A 1055 32.63 -19.64 11.57
N LEU A 1056 33.13 -18.40 11.50
CA LEU A 1056 32.33 -17.28 10.96
C LEU A 1056 31.92 -17.53 9.50
N ASP A 1057 32.86 -18.00 8.67
CA ASP A 1057 32.57 -18.40 7.29
C ASP A 1057 31.56 -19.56 7.23
N ALA A 1058 31.68 -20.55 8.12
CA ALA A 1058 30.72 -21.63 8.24
C ALA A 1058 29.30 -21.13 8.58
N TYR A 1059 29.16 -20.13 9.46
CA TYR A 1059 27.86 -19.57 9.84
C TYR A 1059 27.22 -18.68 8.78
N LEU A 1060 28.02 -17.97 7.98
CA LEU A 1060 27.52 -17.16 6.88
C LEU A 1060 27.04 -18.00 5.69
N ASN A 1061 27.61 -19.20 5.51
CA ASN A 1061 27.38 -20.03 4.32
C ASN A 1061 26.58 -21.32 4.57
N GLN A 1062 26.16 -21.61 5.80
CA GLN A 1062 25.25 -22.72 6.09
C GLN A 1062 23.89 -22.21 6.54
N ALA A 1063 22.86 -22.95 6.13
CA ALA A 1063 21.48 -22.66 6.51
C ALA A 1063 21.28 -22.85 8.02
N ALA A 1064 20.58 -21.90 8.65
CA ALA A 1064 19.98 -22.11 9.97
C ALA A 1064 18.83 -23.14 9.88
N SER A 1065 18.38 -23.65 11.02
CA SER A 1065 17.09 -24.35 11.09
C SER A 1065 15.94 -23.34 10.86
N ARG A 1066 14.76 -23.81 10.45
CA ARG A 1066 13.56 -22.96 10.33
C ARG A 1066 13.08 -22.50 11.70
N GLN A 1067 12.42 -21.35 11.74
CA GLN A 1067 11.77 -20.87 12.95
C GLN A 1067 10.36 -21.49 13.05
N ASP A 1068 10.28 -22.73 13.50
CA ASP A 1068 9.04 -23.49 13.62
C ASP A 1068 9.11 -24.48 14.80
N GLN A 1069 8.21 -25.46 14.85
CA GLN A 1069 8.15 -26.43 15.93
C GLN A 1069 9.29 -27.46 15.95
N PHE A 1070 10.16 -27.50 14.94
CA PHE A 1070 11.24 -28.48 14.85
C PHE A 1070 12.50 -27.95 15.54
N PHE A 1071 13.07 -28.76 16.43
CA PHE A 1071 14.24 -28.37 17.22
C PHE A 1071 15.36 -29.40 17.12
N THR A 1072 16.59 -28.94 17.31
CA THR A 1072 17.72 -29.86 17.48
C THR A 1072 17.68 -30.58 18.83
N GLN A 1073 17.98 -31.88 18.83
CA GLN A 1073 18.13 -32.66 20.08
C GLN A 1073 19.23 -32.10 21.00
N GLU A 1074 20.19 -31.37 20.45
CA GLU A 1074 21.28 -30.75 21.21
C GLU A 1074 20.76 -29.77 22.26
N LEU A 1075 19.63 -29.10 21.99
CA LEU A 1075 18.97 -28.19 22.93
C LEU A 1075 17.99 -28.87 23.88
N ASN A 1076 17.35 -29.94 23.42
CA ASN A 1076 16.20 -30.52 24.11
C ASN A 1076 16.50 -31.77 24.94
N ASN A 1077 17.64 -32.41 24.70
CA ASN A 1077 18.03 -33.63 25.40
C ASN A 1077 19.46 -33.51 25.98
N TYR A 1078 20.30 -32.63 25.43
CA TYR A 1078 21.73 -32.56 25.71
C TYR A 1078 22.23 -31.16 26.08
N MET A 1079 21.35 -30.19 26.34
CA MET A 1079 21.82 -28.86 26.74
C MET A 1079 22.54 -28.95 28.09
N PHE A 1080 23.75 -28.39 28.19
CA PHE A 1080 24.55 -28.31 29.42
C PHE A 1080 24.78 -29.65 30.15
N MET A 1081 25.20 -30.70 29.44
CA MET A 1081 25.52 -32.01 30.06
C MET A 1081 26.63 -31.96 31.12
N PHE A 1082 27.51 -30.95 31.02
CA PHE A 1082 28.70 -30.78 31.86
C PHE A 1082 28.31 -30.35 33.28
N GLY A 1083 28.12 -31.33 34.18
CA GLY A 1083 27.65 -31.14 35.55
C GLY A 1083 26.84 -32.34 36.08
N ASN A 1084 26.39 -33.20 35.17
CA ASN A 1084 25.83 -34.51 35.50
C ASN A 1084 26.97 -35.52 35.73
N GLN A 1085 26.90 -36.34 36.79
CA GLN A 1085 28.00 -37.22 37.22
C GLN A 1085 28.46 -38.18 36.10
N ASP A 1086 27.56 -38.57 35.20
CA ASP A 1086 27.84 -39.48 34.09
C ASP A 1086 27.84 -38.83 32.69
N ALA A 1087 27.53 -37.53 32.57
CA ALA A 1087 27.41 -36.79 31.29
C ALA A 1087 26.56 -37.47 30.19
N ARG A 1088 25.61 -38.35 30.54
CA ARG A 1088 24.79 -39.13 29.59
C ARG A 1088 23.57 -38.40 29.03
N PHE A 1089 23.12 -37.35 29.72
CA PHE A 1089 21.98 -36.51 29.35
C PHE A 1089 22.18 -35.09 29.87
N GLY A 1090 21.54 -34.13 29.21
CA GLY A 1090 21.47 -32.73 29.60
C GLY A 1090 20.06 -32.30 29.99
N THR A 1091 19.79 -31.00 29.91
CA THR A 1091 18.46 -30.42 30.13
C THR A 1091 17.68 -30.23 28.82
N ASP A 1092 16.44 -29.77 28.94
CA ASP A 1092 15.48 -29.56 27.85
C ASP A 1092 15.09 -28.09 27.76
N LEU A 1093 15.63 -27.39 26.75
CA LEU A 1093 15.41 -25.94 26.59
C LEU A 1093 13.93 -25.63 26.27
N SER A 1094 13.33 -26.32 25.29
CA SER A 1094 11.95 -26.01 24.89
C SER A 1094 10.95 -26.26 26.03
N ALA A 1095 11.13 -27.31 26.84
CA ALA A 1095 10.29 -27.53 28.02
C ALA A 1095 10.53 -26.47 29.11
N ILE A 1096 11.77 -26.01 29.28
CA ILE A 1096 12.09 -24.88 30.16
C ILE A 1096 11.39 -23.60 29.67
N ASP A 1097 11.32 -23.34 28.37
CA ASP A 1097 10.67 -22.14 27.82
C ASP A 1097 9.16 -22.12 28.10
N ILE A 1098 8.49 -23.26 27.94
CA ILE A 1098 7.08 -23.43 28.33
C ILE A 1098 6.91 -23.13 29.83
N LEU A 1099 7.72 -23.74 30.70
CA LEU A 1099 7.66 -23.49 32.14
C LEU A 1099 7.98 -22.03 32.49
N ARG A 1100 8.91 -21.40 31.78
CA ARG A 1100 9.31 -20.02 32.02
C ARG A 1100 8.21 -19.04 31.64
N GLY A 1101 7.46 -19.30 30.56
CA GLY A 1101 6.24 -18.54 30.25
C GLY A 1101 5.20 -18.62 31.37
N ARG A 1102 5.00 -19.82 31.95
CA ARG A 1102 4.10 -20.00 33.11
C ARG A 1102 4.64 -19.32 34.38
N ASP A 1103 5.96 -19.35 34.60
CA ASP A 1103 6.66 -18.69 35.70
C ASP A 1103 6.53 -17.17 35.64
N PHE A 1104 6.52 -16.60 34.43
CA PHE A 1104 6.28 -15.18 34.17
C PHE A 1104 4.80 -14.78 34.28
N GLY A 1105 3.91 -15.75 34.48
CA GLY A 1105 2.47 -15.52 34.53
C GLY A 1105 1.90 -15.05 33.19
N LEU A 1106 2.45 -15.51 32.06
CA LEU A 1106 1.91 -15.13 30.75
C LEU A 1106 0.47 -15.61 30.59
N GLN A 1107 -0.34 -14.77 29.93
CA GLN A 1107 -1.67 -15.18 29.49
C GLN A 1107 -1.59 -16.32 28.43
N PRO A 1108 -2.67 -17.09 28.26
CA PRO A 1108 -2.76 -18.09 27.20
C PRO A 1108 -2.62 -17.48 25.80
N TYR A 1109 -2.22 -18.31 24.84
CA TYR A 1109 -2.07 -17.93 23.43
C TYR A 1109 -3.29 -17.19 22.87
N ASN A 1110 -4.51 -17.67 23.17
CA ASN A 1110 -5.74 -17.07 22.66
C ASN A 1110 -5.93 -15.61 23.09
N LYS A 1111 -5.43 -15.23 24.29
CA LYS A 1111 -5.47 -13.85 24.76
C LYS A 1111 -4.51 -12.93 24.01
N PHE A 1112 -3.33 -13.42 23.66
CA PHE A 1112 -2.39 -12.68 22.81
C PHE A 1112 -2.91 -12.55 21.38
N ARG A 1113 -3.60 -13.57 20.85
CA ARG A 1113 -4.31 -13.48 19.57
C ARG A 1113 -5.32 -12.34 19.58
N GLU A 1114 -6.24 -12.35 20.55
CA GLU A 1114 -7.23 -11.28 20.73
C GLU A 1114 -6.57 -9.90 20.82
N ALA A 1115 -5.49 -9.78 21.62
CA ALA A 1115 -4.74 -8.54 21.79
C ALA A 1115 -3.99 -8.10 20.53
N CYS A 1116 -3.67 -9.02 19.63
CA CYS A 1116 -3.11 -8.74 18.31
C CYS A 1116 -4.18 -8.60 17.21
N GLY A 1117 -5.46 -8.55 17.60
CA GLY A 1117 -6.61 -8.33 16.70
C GLY A 1117 -7.04 -9.58 15.96
N LEU A 1118 -6.40 -10.72 16.23
CA LEU A 1118 -6.74 -12.02 15.69
C LEU A 1118 -8.03 -12.56 16.28
N ASN A 1119 -8.77 -13.32 15.48
CA ASN A 1119 -10.00 -13.95 15.93
C ASN A 1119 -9.74 -14.83 17.15
N LYS A 1120 -10.59 -14.63 18.16
CA LYS A 1120 -10.64 -15.51 19.33
C LYS A 1120 -11.02 -16.92 18.86
N LEU A 1121 -10.22 -17.90 19.25
CA LEU A 1121 -10.50 -19.31 19.03
C LEU A 1121 -11.59 -19.74 20.03
N ASN A 1122 -12.61 -20.44 19.55
CA ASN A 1122 -13.65 -21.01 20.41
C ASN A 1122 -13.48 -22.52 20.57
N ARG A 1123 -12.84 -23.17 19.59
CA ARG A 1123 -12.55 -24.60 19.56
C ARG A 1123 -11.24 -24.85 18.81
N PHE A 1124 -10.66 -26.02 19.00
CA PHE A 1124 -9.36 -26.36 18.41
C PHE A 1124 -9.38 -26.38 16.88
N GLU A 1125 -10.52 -26.73 16.26
CA GLU A 1125 -10.70 -26.76 14.80
C GLU A 1125 -10.51 -25.39 14.15
N ASP A 1126 -10.74 -24.30 14.91
CA ASP A 1126 -10.58 -22.93 14.40
C ASP A 1126 -9.11 -22.64 14.04
N LEU A 1127 -8.15 -23.45 14.54
CA LEU A 1127 -6.72 -23.37 14.22
C LEU A 1127 -6.35 -23.88 12.81
N ALA A 1128 -7.25 -24.56 12.09
CA ALA A 1128 -6.94 -25.24 10.83
C ALA A 1128 -6.30 -24.32 9.77
N ASN A 1129 -6.71 -23.05 9.75
CA ASN A 1129 -6.17 -22.08 8.81
C ASN A 1129 -4.89 -21.39 9.32
N ASP A 1130 -4.65 -21.42 10.63
CA ASP A 1130 -3.60 -20.65 11.29
C ASP A 1130 -2.33 -21.45 11.53
N ILE A 1131 -2.42 -22.76 11.77
CA ILE A 1131 -1.25 -23.57 12.14
C ILE A 1131 -0.66 -24.35 10.97
N ARG A 1132 0.65 -24.58 11.01
CA ARG A 1132 1.42 -25.13 9.88
C ARG A 1132 1.03 -26.58 9.53
N ARG A 1133 0.75 -27.40 10.53
CA ARG A 1133 0.54 -28.85 10.41
C ARG A 1133 -0.80 -29.22 11.05
N PRO A 1134 -1.83 -29.61 10.27
CA PRO A 1134 -3.16 -29.92 10.79
C PRO A 1134 -3.17 -31.02 11.87
N GLU A 1135 -2.22 -31.95 11.83
CA GLU A 1135 -2.09 -33.00 12.85
C GLU A 1135 -1.78 -32.46 14.25
N ASP A 1136 -1.16 -31.28 14.36
CA ASP A 1136 -0.85 -30.66 15.64
C ASP A 1136 -2.13 -30.22 16.37
N ILE A 1137 -3.25 -30.02 15.65
CA ILE A 1137 -4.57 -29.72 16.26
C ILE A 1137 -5.02 -30.89 17.14
N GLU A 1138 -4.90 -32.12 16.63
CA GLU A 1138 -5.31 -33.31 17.37
C GLU A 1138 -4.39 -33.57 18.56
N ILE A 1139 -3.10 -33.27 18.41
CA ILE A 1139 -2.16 -33.32 19.54
C ILE A 1139 -2.53 -32.27 20.59
N LEU A 1140 -2.80 -31.02 20.19
CA LEU A 1140 -3.24 -29.96 21.09
C LEU A 1140 -4.52 -30.33 21.84
N LYS A 1141 -5.52 -30.91 21.16
CA LYS A 1141 -6.76 -31.42 21.78
C LYS A 1141 -6.49 -32.52 22.81
N SER A 1142 -5.52 -33.38 22.56
CA SER A 1142 -5.16 -34.46 23.48
C SER A 1142 -4.44 -33.97 24.74
N LEU A 1143 -3.75 -32.82 24.62
CA LEU A 1143 -2.94 -32.25 25.69
C LEU A 1143 -3.71 -31.23 26.53
N TYR A 1144 -4.34 -30.25 25.88
CA TYR A 1144 -5.01 -29.12 26.53
C TYR A 1144 -6.52 -29.34 26.61
N ARG A 1145 -7.16 -28.90 27.70
CA ARG A 1145 -8.62 -29.02 27.86
C ARG A 1145 -9.38 -28.04 26.98
N SER A 1146 -8.83 -26.84 26.80
CA SER A 1146 -9.40 -25.76 26.00
C SER A 1146 -8.33 -25.05 25.16
N VAL A 1147 -8.74 -24.39 24.08
CA VAL A 1147 -7.90 -23.44 23.33
C VAL A 1147 -7.42 -22.27 24.19
N ASP A 1148 -8.17 -21.95 25.25
CA ASP A 1148 -7.80 -20.96 26.27
C ASP A 1148 -6.74 -21.49 27.25
N ASP A 1149 -6.27 -22.73 27.13
CA ASP A 1149 -5.18 -23.27 27.96
C ASP A 1149 -3.82 -23.28 27.26
N ILE A 1150 -3.79 -23.12 25.93
CA ILE A 1150 -2.57 -23.24 25.11
C ILE A 1150 -1.53 -22.21 25.60
N ASP A 1151 -0.33 -22.69 25.93
CA ASP A 1151 0.78 -21.80 26.32
C ASP A 1151 1.15 -20.87 25.16
N PHE A 1152 1.36 -19.58 25.44
CA PHE A 1152 1.65 -18.59 24.39
C PHE A 1152 2.82 -18.98 23.49
N TYR A 1153 3.91 -19.48 24.09
CA TYR A 1153 5.08 -19.96 23.37
C TYR A 1153 4.74 -21.07 22.35
N ILE A 1154 3.86 -22.00 22.72
CA ILE A 1154 3.46 -23.12 21.87
C ILE A 1154 2.56 -22.63 20.74
N GLY A 1155 1.52 -21.86 21.07
CA GLY A 1155 0.59 -21.36 20.06
C GLY A 1155 1.30 -20.54 18.98
N GLY A 1156 2.20 -19.62 19.37
CA GLY A 1156 2.91 -18.79 18.41
C GLY A 1156 3.99 -19.51 17.59
N LEU A 1157 4.60 -20.58 18.09
CA LEU A 1157 5.52 -21.41 17.29
C LEU A 1157 4.81 -22.28 16.25
N LEU A 1158 3.57 -22.69 16.52
CA LEU A 1158 2.78 -23.54 15.62
C LEU A 1158 2.11 -22.77 14.48
N GLU A 1159 1.99 -21.43 14.61
CA GLU A 1159 1.44 -20.57 13.56
C GLU A 1159 2.22 -20.71 12.24
N LYS A 1160 1.51 -20.60 11.12
CA LYS A 1160 2.12 -20.43 9.80
C LYS A 1160 2.90 -19.11 9.78
N PRO A 1161 4.15 -19.10 9.29
CA PRO A 1161 4.90 -17.87 9.18
C PRO A 1161 4.24 -16.91 8.19
N LEU A 1162 4.39 -15.61 8.42
CA LEU A 1162 3.98 -14.57 7.46
C LEU A 1162 4.68 -14.81 6.11
N PRO A 1163 4.04 -14.52 4.95
CA PRO A 1163 4.62 -14.86 3.64
C PRO A 1163 5.98 -14.21 3.36
N ASP A 1164 6.25 -13.06 3.99
CA ASP A 1164 7.47 -12.27 3.84
C ASP A 1164 8.32 -12.24 5.12
N GLY A 1165 7.96 -13.00 6.15
CA GLY A 1165 8.66 -13.09 7.44
C GLY A 1165 8.98 -14.53 7.84
N THR A 1166 9.48 -14.70 9.06
CA THR A 1166 9.92 -16.01 9.59
C THR A 1166 9.04 -16.52 10.72
N VAL A 1167 8.20 -15.67 11.30
CA VAL A 1167 7.30 -15.98 12.42
C VAL A 1167 5.84 -15.80 12.04
N GLY A 1168 4.95 -16.42 12.81
CA GLY A 1168 3.50 -16.24 12.67
C GLY A 1168 3.00 -14.85 13.13
N PRO A 1169 1.74 -14.51 12.81
CA PRO A 1169 1.17 -13.19 13.05
C PRO A 1169 1.19 -12.76 14.52
N THR A 1170 0.95 -13.66 15.49
CA THR A 1170 0.93 -13.29 16.91
C THR A 1170 2.34 -12.99 17.42
N PHE A 1171 3.33 -13.79 17.03
CA PHE A 1171 4.74 -13.52 17.35
C PHE A 1171 5.25 -12.25 16.65
N ALA A 1172 4.87 -12.01 15.39
CA ALA A 1172 5.22 -10.79 14.67
C ALA A 1172 4.67 -9.54 15.36
N CYS A 1173 3.41 -9.58 15.81
CA CYS A 1173 2.74 -8.51 16.54
C CYS A 1173 3.48 -8.10 17.82
N VAL A 1174 3.77 -9.06 18.71
CA VAL A 1174 4.46 -8.78 19.99
C VAL A 1174 5.92 -8.36 19.77
N GLN A 1175 6.59 -8.88 18.74
CA GLN A 1175 7.93 -8.39 18.37
C GLN A 1175 7.87 -6.96 17.86
N ALA A 1176 6.97 -6.66 16.93
CA ALA A 1176 6.80 -5.31 16.39
C ALA A 1176 6.54 -4.30 17.52
N GLU A 1177 5.70 -4.66 18.51
CA GLU A 1177 5.44 -3.83 19.68
C GLU A 1177 6.69 -3.63 20.56
N SER A 1178 7.48 -4.68 20.79
CA SER A 1178 8.72 -4.60 21.57
C SER A 1178 9.75 -3.67 20.89
N PHE A 1179 10.00 -3.88 19.60
CA PHE A 1179 10.89 -3.02 18.81
C PHE A 1179 10.35 -1.60 18.69
N TYR A 1180 9.04 -1.41 18.59
CA TYR A 1180 8.43 -0.07 18.59
C TYR A 1180 8.77 0.69 19.88
N ARG A 1181 8.67 0.04 21.04
CA ARG A 1181 9.04 0.62 22.34
C ARG A 1181 10.52 0.95 22.43
N TRP A 1182 11.39 0.06 21.96
CA TRP A 1182 12.84 0.29 21.98
C TRP A 1182 13.32 1.37 21.00
N LYS A 1183 12.55 1.64 19.94
CA LYS A 1183 12.79 2.76 19.02
C LYS A 1183 12.20 4.05 19.58
N PHE A 1184 10.88 4.12 19.73
CA PHE A 1184 10.16 5.38 19.99
C PHE A 1184 10.14 5.78 21.46
N GLY A 1185 10.34 4.87 22.40
CA GLY A 1185 10.52 5.19 23.83
C GLY A 1185 11.98 5.51 24.18
N ASN A 1186 12.88 5.49 23.20
CA ASN A 1186 14.31 5.71 23.38
C ASN A 1186 14.71 7.11 22.87
N ARG A 1187 15.02 8.01 23.81
CA ARG A 1187 15.46 9.38 23.53
C ARG A 1187 16.73 9.43 22.69
N LEU A 1188 17.61 8.45 22.86
CA LEU A 1188 18.93 8.39 22.24
C LEU A 1188 18.96 7.42 21.04
N PHE A 1189 17.81 7.05 20.49
CA PHE A 1189 17.74 6.33 19.22
C PHE A 1189 18.35 7.20 18.11
N TYR A 1190 19.26 6.63 17.32
CA TYR A 1190 20.22 7.42 16.54
C TYR A 1190 19.59 8.43 15.57
N GLU A 1191 18.39 8.17 15.03
CA GLU A 1191 17.72 9.06 14.07
C GLU A 1191 17.04 10.28 14.68
N PHE A 1192 16.88 10.30 16.00
CA PHE A 1192 16.10 11.32 16.67
C PHE A 1192 16.96 12.56 16.96
N PRO A 1193 16.38 13.78 16.88
CA PRO A 1193 17.12 15.02 17.16
C PRO A 1193 17.79 15.04 18.54
N GLN A 1194 17.18 14.37 19.52
CA GLN A 1194 17.67 14.27 20.89
C GLN A 1194 18.99 13.49 21.01
N ALA A 1195 19.27 12.59 20.05
CA ALA A 1195 20.56 11.90 19.98
C ALA A 1195 21.69 12.81 19.50
N LYS A 1196 21.40 14.01 18.97
CA LYS A 1196 22.35 15.06 18.53
C LYS A 1196 23.44 14.59 17.54
N PHE A 1197 23.14 13.64 16.66
CA PHE A 1197 23.98 13.41 15.48
C PHE A 1197 23.72 14.50 14.45
N THR A 1198 24.75 15.04 13.80
CA THR A 1198 24.55 15.99 12.70
C THR A 1198 23.98 15.28 11.47
N SER A 1199 23.39 16.02 10.53
CA SER A 1199 22.86 15.43 9.29
C SER A 1199 23.94 14.65 8.50
N ALA A 1200 25.19 15.14 8.51
CA ALA A 1200 26.31 14.44 7.87
C ALA A 1200 26.66 13.13 8.59
N GLN A 1201 26.61 13.13 9.92
CA GLN A 1201 26.82 11.93 10.74
C GLN A 1201 25.71 10.90 10.50
N LEU A 1202 24.45 11.32 10.48
CA LEU A 1202 23.31 10.43 10.18
C LEU A 1202 23.40 9.79 8.79
N ASN A 1203 23.74 10.60 7.78
CA ASN A 1203 23.91 10.09 6.42
C ASN A 1203 25.04 9.06 6.35
N SER A 1204 26.11 9.24 7.13
CA SER A 1204 27.19 8.26 7.24
C SER A 1204 26.76 6.98 7.97
N ILE A 1205 26.00 7.08 9.06
CA ILE A 1205 25.49 5.89 9.78
C ILE A 1205 24.59 5.06 8.87
N ARG A 1206 23.74 5.70 8.07
CA ARG A 1206 22.80 5.04 7.14
C ARG A 1206 23.45 4.28 5.98
N THR A 1207 24.75 4.44 5.74
CA THR A 1207 25.46 3.59 4.76
C THR A 1207 25.90 2.26 5.36
N THR A 1208 25.73 2.05 6.66
CA THR A 1208 26.18 0.84 7.35
C THR A 1208 25.28 -0.34 7.02
N SER A 1209 25.88 -1.46 6.61
CA SER A 1209 25.26 -2.78 6.55
C SER A 1209 25.97 -3.75 7.49
N MET A 1210 25.31 -4.85 7.87
CA MET A 1210 25.98 -5.91 8.64
C MET A 1210 27.15 -6.52 7.85
N SER A 1211 27.01 -6.64 6.52
CA SER A 1211 28.10 -7.07 5.64
C SER A 1211 29.29 -6.09 5.68
N GLY A 1212 29.03 -4.78 5.69
CA GLY A 1212 30.07 -3.76 5.83
C GLY A 1212 30.77 -3.82 7.19
N ILE A 1213 30.03 -4.06 8.28
CA ILE A 1213 30.61 -4.29 9.62
C ILE A 1213 31.52 -5.53 9.61
N LEU A 1214 31.08 -6.63 9.00
CA LEU A 1214 31.85 -7.87 8.93
C LEU A 1214 33.14 -7.68 8.11
N CYS A 1215 33.09 -7.00 6.96
CA CYS A 1215 34.27 -6.67 6.17
C CYS A 1215 35.25 -5.78 6.96
N LEU A 1216 34.76 -4.71 7.60
CA LEU A 1216 35.59 -3.76 8.35
C LEU A 1216 36.31 -4.42 9.54
N THR A 1217 35.64 -5.35 10.22
CA THR A 1217 36.20 -6.04 11.39
C THR A 1217 36.99 -7.30 11.05
N ASN A 1218 36.93 -7.76 9.79
CA ASN A 1218 37.59 -8.97 9.32
C ASN A 1218 38.29 -8.73 7.96
N PRO A 1219 39.47 -8.06 7.94
CA PRO A 1219 40.17 -7.70 6.69
C PRO A 1219 40.64 -8.88 5.82
N TRP A 1220 40.54 -10.11 6.32
CA TRP A 1220 40.81 -11.34 5.55
C TRP A 1220 39.63 -11.77 4.67
N MET A 1221 38.46 -11.14 4.83
CA MET A 1221 37.26 -11.42 4.05
C MET A 1221 37.30 -10.63 2.75
N GLU A 1222 37.35 -11.32 1.61
CA GLU A 1222 37.42 -10.69 0.27
C GLU A 1222 36.04 -10.39 -0.30
N SER A 1223 35.06 -11.26 -0.04
CA SER A 1223 33.67 -11.09 -0.50
C SER A 1223 32.67 -11.70 0.49
N ILE A 1224 31.47 -11.13 0.51
CA ILE A 1224 30.36 -11.55 1.38
C ILE A 1224 29.02 -11.29 0.68
N GLN A 1225 27.97 -11.99 1.10
CA GLN A 1225 26.60 -11.73 0.66
C GLN A 1225 26.20 -10.26 0.86
N SER A 1226 25.44 -9.67 -0.06
CA SER A 1226 24.94 -8.29 0.06
C SER A 1226 24.18 -8.05 1.37
N ASN A 1227 23.38 -9.02 1.82
CA ASN A 1227 22.81 -9.10 3.16
C ASN A 1227 23.33 -10.38 3.84
N SER A 1228 24.14 -10.21 4.88
CA SER A 1228 24.82 -11.29 5.59
C SER A 1228 23.94 -12.14 6.51
N PHE A 1229 22.64 -11.86 6.60
CA PHE A 1229 21.67 -12.72 7.29
C PHE A 1229 21.02 -13.77 6.37
N LEU A 1230 21.15 -13.58 5.06
CA LEU A 1230 20.49 -14.40 4.06
C LEU A 1230 21.49 -15.33 3.38
N MET A 1231 21.01 -16.50 2.97
CA MET A 1231 21.76 -17.41 2.10
C MET A 1231 22.06 -16.74 0.76
N GLU A 1232 23.15 -17.16 0.13
CA GLU A 1232 23.51 -16.70 -1.23
C GLU A 1232 22.44 -17.12 -2.25
N SER A 1233 22.04 -16.19 -3.11
CA SER A 1233 21.07 -16.42 -4.17
C SER A 1233 21.20 -15.37 -5.27
N SER A 1234 20.44 -15.50 -6.37
CA SER A 1234 20.34 -14.46 -7.39
C SER A 1234 19.87 -13.11 -6.86
N GLN A 1235 19.08 -13.09 -5.78
CA GLN A 1235 18.57 -11.88 -5.13
C GLN A 1235 19.48 -11.39 -3.99
N ASN A 1236 20.47 -12.18 -3.59
CA ASN A 1236 21.43 -11.86 -2.53
C ASN A 1236 22.83 -12.40 -2.93
N PRO A 1237 23.46 -11.83 -3.97
CA PRO A 1237 24.75 -12.30 -4.46
C PRO A 1237 25.89 -11.98 -3.48
N ARG A 1238 27.03 -12.65 -3.63
CA ARG A 1238 28.27 -12.19 -3.00
C ARG A 1238 28.82 -11.00 -3.77
N VAL A 1239 29.30 -10.00 -3.03
CA VAL A 1239 29.94 -8.79 -3.54
C VAL A 1239 31.31 -8.63 -2.87
N GLY A 1240 32.24 -7.94 -3.54
CA GLY A 1240 33.56 -7.66 -2.97
C GLY A 1240 33.45 -6.74 -1.75
N CYS A 1241 34.25 -6.98 -0.70
CA CYS A 1241 34.25 -6.10 0.48
C CYS A 1241 34.60 -4.65 0.15
N ASP A 1242 35.40 -4.42 -0.91
CA ASP A 1242 35.77 -3.08 -1.40
C ASP A 1242 34.59 -2.35 -2.08
N GLU A 1243 33.54 -3.08 -2.49
CA GLU A 1243 32.33 -2.52 -3.11
C GLU A 1243 31.24 -2.17 -2.08
N ILE A 1244 31.38 -2.66 -0.84
CA ILE A 1244 30.41 -2.41 0.23
C ILE A 1244 30.75 -1.08 0.92
N PRO A 1245 29.81 -0.11 0.96
CA PRO A 1245 30.04 1.13 1.68
C PRO A 1245 30.34 0.89 3.16
N THR A 1246 31.43 1.46 3.66
CA THR A 1246 31.74 1.50 5.10
C THR A 1246 31.40 2.87 5.68
N ILE A 1247 31.27 2.95 7.01
CA ILE A 1247 31.03 4.22 7.69
C ILE A 1247 32.14 5.25 7.38
N ASN A 1248 31.73 6.47 7.04
CA ASN A 1248 32.63 7.60 6.86
C ASN A 1248 32.73 8.41 8.16
N LEU A 1249 33.91 8.43 8.79
CA LEU A 1249 34.13 9.13 10.06
C LEU A 1249 34.57 10.59 9.92
N GLU A 1250 34.73 11.13 8.71
CA GLU A 1250 35.04 12.55 8.50
C GLU A 1250 34.06 13.54 9.19
N PRO A 1251 32.75 13.26 9.27
CA PRO A 1251 31.81 14.14 9.99
C PRO A 1251 32.02 14.23 11.51
N TRP A 1252 32.95 13.44 12.10
CA TRP A 1252 33.34 13.51 13.50
C TRP A 1252 34.69 14.21 13.74
N CYS A 1253 35.31 14.76 12.69
CA CYS A 1253 36.52 15.57 12.82
C CYS A 1253 36.20 16.94 13.44
N GLU A 1254 36.78 17.24 14.61
CA GLU A 1254 36.81 18.59 15.17
C GLU A 1254 37.95 19.39 14.52
N ARG A 1255 37.61 20.52 13.88
CA ARG A 1255 38.59 21.43 13.25
C ARG A 1255 39.39 22.23 14.27
#